data_AF-A0A6M0H6V5-F1
#
_entry.id   AF-A0A6M0H6V5-F1
#
_cell.length_a   1.000
_cell.length_b   1.000
_cell.length_c   1.000
_cell.angle_alpha   90.00
_cell.angle_beta   90.00
_cell.angle_gamma   90.00
#
_symmetry.space_group_name_H-M   'P 1'
#
loop_
_entity.id
_entity.type
_entity.pdbx_description
1 polymer ?
#
loop_
_entity_poly.entity_id
_entity_poly.type
_entity_poly.pdbx_seq_one_letter_code
_entity_poly.pdbx_strand_id
1 'polypeptide(L)'
;MKRKSLLIGVIALLMGISIGNFKTAHAHTNATGMYVNPTNAKPSDIITTDWSAIKNPPYTYWAVHNWNAGGEAGGYAGFQQRADRRTAHFAIWDPVSVRHPIEAEYLSPNSTSSRFGGEGEGMKVETNYNWQPNNWYKMTMRNWQEDGHTKFGQWIRDESTKQWKQIAILDFPVANVNFNWGTGMFQEDWAGNGHQEREARLKNFYSRNISDGLWNSLNKQKITSQYPNMNWNGGGNSEYVWVSAGGNAKPSISSGQVFQLNQPNTPNVGNLDFDITNKKYENGKLNISWKLKEQSTPQFKGKIEIYDNSSMTGTPIKTINNIKSYKNEINEVVNLNISKGLYAKVILTDLFDNTVTKTATLINGNGEENKGSSFTFDFKGYSDKQFAKLDLDLTNLTSKLTVENIKTHYYFNDSYASILIQNEYGQTIFDKDFIGNKVNEAMVKDIPLKEGYYLTVKHREYSNRLFIINNDKNLSLNKGATNSYKISKNQLNPIDENDIPTPDKNPYLGKNFNITFKGLGDWIFGELNLDLTSKQANLKINKGEPHVYFTDSYASVVIKDTEGNNVYSEDFIGSKTNNALEKNISIKSGYYITIKHRESDNRLIITNINNNLELDKDKNITYKITDVGLVKCSENEIPTPSKPTYYGNEFNTVFKGYGDRIFVEMNMNLDENQATINISEGIVHSYFSNTYASVLIKNSQNETVYSKNFIGTNNYSKNSEIVSIDEGSIITITHLEFSNRLQLINTENQTELEKGSSVTYQVIDGGLKKLD
;
A
#
# COMPACT_ATOMS: atom_id res chain seq x y z
N MET A 1 -6.69 9.23 79.30
CA MET A 1 -7.27 8.57 80.49
C MET A 1 -8.37 7.62 80.02
N LYS A 2 -8.45 6.42 80.61
CA LYS A 2 -9.32 5.27 80.30
C LYS A 2 -8.95 4.41 79.06
N ARG A 3 -8.22 3.33 79.39
CA ARG A 3 -7.95 2.13 78.59
C ARG A 3 -9.26 1.38 78.28
N LYS A 4 -9.38 0.88 77.04
CA LYS A 4 -10.21 -0.29 76.72
C LYS A 4 -9.35 -1.27 75.93
N SER A 5 -9.08 -2.40 76.56
CA SER A 5 -8.44 -3.60 76.03
C SER A 5 -9.34 -4.27 74.99
N LEU A 6 -8.80 -4.49 73.79
CA LEU A 6 -9.43 -5.25 72.71
C LEU A 6 -9.13 -6.74 72.95
N LEU A 7 -10.19 -7.55 72.97
CA LEU A 7 -10.14 -9.00 73.15
C LEU A 7 -9.64 -9.65 71.86
N ILE A 8 -8.53 -10.38 71.94
CA ILE A 8 -7.99 -11.24 70.89
C ILE A 8 -8.76 -12.56 70.96
N GLY A 9 -9.45 -12.92 69.88
CA GLY A 9 -10.05 -14.25 69.70
C GLY A 9 -9.00 -15.28 69.31
N VAL A 10 -8.32 -15.86 70.29
CA VAL A 10 -7.59 -17.12 70.15
C VAL A 10 -8.60 -18.26 70.24
N ILE A 11 -8.71 -19.11 69.21
CA ILE A 11 -9.45 -20.38 69.32
C ILE A 11 -8.45 -21.46 69.73
N ALA A 12 -8.51 -21.83 71.00
CA ALA A 12 -7.88 -23.01 71.57
C ALA A 12 -8.94 -23.90 72.25
N LEU A 13 -8.69 -25.21 72.14
CA LEU A 13 -9.34 -26.38 72.70
C LEU A 13 -9.91 -26.21 74.13
N LEU A 14 -11.09 -26.77 74.41
CA LEU A 14 -11.49 -27.24 75.74
C LEU A 14 -12.55 -28.35 75.66
N MET A 15 -12.19 -29.55 76.13
CA MET A 15 -13.10 -30.66 76.45
C MET A 15 -13.78 -30.40 77.80
N GLY A 16 -15.06 -30.77 77.93
CA GLY A 16 -15.79 -30.76 79.20
C GLY A 16 -17.27 -31.18 79.12
N ILE A 17 -17.49 -32.50 79.24
CA ILE A 17 -18.59 -33.29 79.82
C ILE A 17 -20.07 -32.80 79.76
N SER A 18 -20.91 -33.77 79.35
CA SER A 18 -22.36 -33.91 79.16
C SER A 18 -23.36 -33.24 80.13
N ILE A 19 -24.53 -32.87 79.60
CA ILE A 19 -25.89 -33.35 79.98
C ILE A 19 -26.84 -33.12 78.78
N GLY A 20 -27.67 -34.12 78.50
CA GLY A 20 -28.56 -34.17 77.33
C GLY A 20 -29.69 -33.14 77.36
N ASN A 21 -30.04 -32.64 76.17
CA ASN A 21 -31.38 -32.20 75.81
C ASN A 21 -31.48 -32.13 74.29
N PHE A 22 -32.52 -32.72 73.73
CA PHE A 22 -32.87 -32.62 72.31
C PHE A 22 -32.84 -31.15 71.89
N LYS A 23 -31.91 -30.77 71.01
CA LYS A 23 -31.93 -29.47 70.35
C LYS A 23 -32.35 -29.66 68.90
N THR A 24 -33.57 -29.23 68.64
CA THR A 24 -34.04 -28.74 67.35
C THR A 24 -32.96 -27.87 66.70
N ALA A 25 -32.56 -28.23 65.49
CA ALA A 25 -31.60 -27.46 64.71
C ALA A 25 -32.23 -26.09 64.39
N HIS A 26 -31.68 -25.03 64.95
CA HIS A 26 -32.03 -23.67 64.53
C HIS A 26 -31.53 -23.49 63.09
N ALA A 27 -32.38 -22.95 62.22
CA ALA A 27 -31.94 -22.50 60.90
C ALA A 27 -30.91 -21.38 61.12
N HIS A 28 -29.63 -21.71 60.96
CA HIS A 28 -28.56 -20.72 61.00
C HIS A 28 -28.74 -19.77 59.82
N THR A 29 -28.48 -18.47 60.06
CA THR A 29 -28.58 -17.46 59.00
C THR A 29 -27.63 -17.78 57.86
N ASN A 30 -26.40 -18.22 58.13
CA ASN A 30 -25.40 -18.51 57.10
C ASN A 30 -25.25 -20.01 56.86
N ALA A 31 -24.96 -20.41 55.63
CA ALA A 31 -24.46 -21.76 55.38
C ALA A 31 -23.06 -21.95 55.95
N THR A 32 -22.75 -23.16 56.41
CA THR A 32 -21.41 -23.50 56.92
C THR A 32 -20.37 -23.38 55.81
N GLY A 33 -19.17 -22.91 56.18
CA GLY A 33 -18.02 -22.92 55.29
C GLY A 33 -17.61 -24.34 54.91
N MET A 34 -17.25 -24.54 53.63
CA MET A 34 -16.77 -25.82 53.11
C MET A 34 -15.34 -25.68 52.58
N TYR A 35 -14.50 -26.64 52.93
CA TYR A 35 -13.09 -26.68 52.52
C TYR A 35 -12.79 -27.95 51.73
N VAL A 36 -12.03 -27.79 50.65
CA VAL A 36 -11.49 -28.91 49.85
C VAL A 36 -9.98 -28.70 49.73
N ASN A 37 -9.21 -29.50 50.46
CA ASN A 37 -7.76 -29.31 50.58
C ASN A 37 -6.96 -30.52 50.07
N PRO A 38 -5.89 -30.30 49.30
CA PRO A 38 -4.97 -31.37 48.94
C PRO A 38 -4.21 -31.87 50.19
N THR A 39 -3.96 -33.18 50.29
CA THR A 39 -3.26 -33.76 51.46
C THR A 39 -1.72 -33.73 51.37
N ASN A 40 -1.16 -33.42 50.20
CA ASN A 40 0.27 -33.53 49.89
C ASN A 40 0.80 -32.34 49.06
N ALA A 41 0.25 -31.14 49.28
CA ALA A 41 0.77 -29.93 48.66
C ALA A 41 2.21 -29.66 49.10
N LYS A 42 3.02 -29.18 48.16
CA LYS A 42 4.41 -28.74 48.38
C LYS A 42 4.51 -27.24 48.06
N PRO A 43 5.54 -26.54 48.56
CA PRO A 43 5.86 -25.20 48.11
C PRO A 43 5.91 -25.13 46.58
N SER A 44 5.17 -24.18 46.01
CA SER A 44 4.93 -24.14 44.56
C SER A 44 4.98 -22.73 43.98
N ASP A 45 5.42 -22.64 42.73
CA ASP A 45 5.37 -21.41 41.94
C ASP A 45 4.09 -21.31 41.12
N ILE A 46 3.45 -22.44 40.81
CA ILE A 46 2.15 -22.52 40.12
C ILE A 46 1.19 -23.41 40.92
N ILE A 47 -0.07 -22.97 41.05
CA ILE A 47 -1.20 -23.79 41.50
C ILE A 47 -2.34 -23.69 40.49
N THR A 48 -3.01 -24.80 40.19
CA THR A 48 -4.13 -24.84 39.24
C THR A 48 -5.18 -25.85 39.63
N THR A 49 -6.45 -25.52 39.40
CA THR A 49 -7.61 -26.34 39.75
C THR A 49 -8.77 -26.00 38.82
N ASP A 50 -9.53 -27.02 38.42
CA ASP A 50 -10.77 -26.85 37.66
C ASP A 50 -11.94 -26.78 38.64
N TRP A 51 -12.78 -25.77 38.45
CA TRP A 51 -13.94 -25.49 39.29
C TRP A 51 -15.21 -25.33 38.44
N SER A 52 -16.35 -25.77 38.98
CA SER A 52 -17.66 -25.58 38.38
C SER A 52 -18.72 -25.34 39.47
N ALA A 53 -19.53 -24.29 39.31
CA ALA A 53 -20.69 -24.04 40.16
C ALA A 53 -21.93 -24.79 39.65
N ILE A 54 -22.67 -25.44 40.56
CA ILE A 54 -23.92 -26.16 40.26
C ILE A 54 -25.12 -25.44 40.85
N LYS A 55 -25.05 -25.13 42.14
CA LYS A 55 -26.04 -24.31 42.84
C LYS A 55 -25.34 -23.05 43.33
N ASN A 56 -25.76 -21.91 42.82
CA ASN A 56 -25.08 -20.63 43.00
C ASN A 56 -26.07 -19.54 43.43
N PRO A 57 -26.63 -19.61 44.65
CA PRO A 57 -27.42 -18.50 45.15
C PRO A 57 -26.56 -17.23 45.24
N PRO A 58 -27.18 -16.04 45.16
CA PRO A 58 -26.53 -14.78 45.49
C PRO A 58 -25.69 -14.87 46.77
N TYR A 59 -24.66 -14.04 46.85
CA TYR A 59 -23.79 -13.93 48.02
C TYR A 59 -22.98 -15.18 48.35
N THR A 60 -22.56 -15.90 47.31
CA THR A 60 -21.69 -17.07 47.44
C THR A 60 -20.30 -16.80 46.90
N TYR A 61 -19.28 -17.07 47.71
CA TYR A 61 -17.88 -17.03 47.28
C TYR A 61 -17.30 -18.43 47.22
N TRP A 62 -16.64 -18.76 46.12
CA TRP A 62 -15.77 -19.93 46.01
C TRP A 62 -14.33 -19.43 45.81
N ALA A 63 -13.58 -19.28 46.90
CA ALA A 63 -12.14 -19.09 46.87
C ALA A 63 -11.50 -20.39 46.39
N VAL A 64 -11.36 -20.55 45.08
CA VAL A 64 -10.82 -21.77 44.43
C VAL A 64 -9.41 -22.08 44.91
N HIS A 65 -8.60 -21.04 45.08
CA HIS A 65 -7.27 -21.12 45.64
C HIS A 65 -7.17 -20.23 46.88
N ASN A 66 -6.65 -20.78 47.95
CA ASN A 66 -6.17 -20.04 49.11
C ASN A 66 -4.67 -20.31 49.25
N TRP A 67 -3.90 -19.47 49.93
CA TRP A 67 -2.51 -19.81 50.25
C TRP A 67 -2.00 -18.99 51.42
N ASN A 68 -0.98 -19.53 52.08
CA ASN A 68 -0.21 -18.87 53.13
C ASN A 68 -1.07 -18.16 54.18
N ALA A 69 -2.23 -18.73 54.54
CA ALA A 69 -3.13 -18.09 55.50
C ALA A 69 -2.39 -17.73 56.80
N GLY A 70 -2.45 -16.46 57.19
CA GLY A 70 -1.73 -15.90 58.35
C GLY A 70 -0.21 -15.73 58.17
N GLY A 71 0.34 -16.00 56.99
CA GLY A 71 1.76 -15.86 56.67
C GLY A 71 2.03 -14.82 55.57
N GLU A 72 3.29 -14.74 55.14
CA GLU A 72 3.74 -13.78 54.13
C GLU A 72 3.05 -14.02 52.77
N ALA A 73 2.55 -12.93 52.19
CA ALA A 73 1.69 -12.93 51.01
C ALA A 73 0.53 -13.94 51.10
N GLY A 74 -0.07 -14.11 52.29
CA GLY A 74 -1.35 -14.82 52.40
C GLY A 74 -2.34 -14.28 51.38
N GLY A 75 -3.16 -15.14 50.78
CA GLY A 75 -4.12 -14.67 49.81
C GLY A 75 -5.15 -15.69 49.37
N TYR A 76 -6.07 -15.23 48.53
CA TYR A 76 -7.14 -16.02 47.97
C TYR A 76 -7.51 -15.56 46.56
N ALA A 77 -7.99 -16.51 45.75
CA ALA A 77 -8.42 -16.26 44.39
C ALA A 77 -9.59 -17.18 44.03
N GLY A 78 -10.63 -16.64 43.39
CA GLY A 78 -11.85 -17.42 43.19
C GLY A 78 -12.95 -16.71 42.42
N PHE A 79 -14.15 -17.27 42.49
CA PHE A 79 -15.35 -16.78 41.82
C PHE A 79 -16.42 -16.38 42.82
N GLN A 80 -17.10 -15.25 42.59
CA GLN A 80 -18.25 -14.83 43.39
C GLN A 80 -19.51 -14.79 42.53
N GLN A 81 -20.61 -15.26 43.13
CA GLN A 81 -21.97 -14.92 42.71
C GLN A 81 -22.45 -13.76 43.60
N ARG A 82 -22.41 -12.54 43.09
CA ARG A 82 -23.01 -11.38 43.75
C ARG A 82 -24.52 -11.35 43.49
N ALA A 83 -25.21 -10.38 44.07
CA ALA A 83 -26.65 -10.20 43.86
C ALA A 83 -27.01 -9.90 42.40
N ASP A 84 -26.20 -9.07 41.77
CA ASP A 84 -26.43 -8.46 40.46
C ASP A 84 -25.56 -9.06 39.35
N ARG A 85 -24.42 -9.66 39.71
CA ARG A 85 -23.42 -10.11 38.73
C ARG A 85 -22.52 -11.24 39.23
N ARG A 86 -21.69 -11.74 38.31
CA ARG A 86 -20.68 -12.76 38.54
C ARG A 86 -19.29 -12.17 38.36
N THR A 87 -18.41 -12.45 39.30
CA THR A 87 -17.07 -11.85 39.35
C THR A 87 -16.00 -12.91 39.62
N ALA A 88 -14.77 -12.60 39.18
CA ALA A 88 -13.55 -13.27 39.61
C ALA A 88 -12.80 -12.34 40.58
N HIS A 89 -12.24 -12.92 41.63
CA HIS A 89 -11.56 -12.21 42.71
C HIS A 89 -10.13 -12.74 42.86
N PHE A 90 -9.23 -11.84 43.25
CA PHE A 90 -7.85 -12.14 43.60
C PHE A 90 -7.39 -11.15 44.67
N ALA A 91 -7.02 -11.63 45.85
CA ALA A 91 -6.59 -10.79 46.96
C ALA A 91 -5.35 -11.34 47.65
N ILE A 92 -4.53 -10.42 48.16
CA ILE A 92 -3.34 -10.70 48.96
C ILE A 92 -3.35 -9.75 50.17
N TRP A 93 -3.15 -10.30 51.37
CA TRP A 93 -2.93 -9.52 52.58
C TRP A 93 -1.60 -8.77 52.49
N ASP A 94 -1.50 -7.62 53.17
CA ASP A 94 -0.29 -6.82 53.15
C ASP A 94 0.95 -7.58 53.64
N PRO A 95 2.14 -7.15 53.19
CA PRO A 95 3.38 -7.73 53.67
C PRO A 95 3.50 -7.68 55.19
N VAL A 96 3.91 -8.81 55.75
CA VAL A 96 4.16 -8.97 57.18
C VAL A 96 5.55 -8.44 57.51
N SER A 97 6.54 -8.71 56.65
CA SER A 97 7.95 -8.37 56.88
C SER A 97 8.30 -6.91 56.58
N VAL A 98 7.53 -6.21 55.76
CA VAL A 98 7.82 -4.83 55.33
C VAL A 98 6.57 -3.95 55.37
N ARG A 99 6.76 -2.63 55.48
CA ARG A 99 5.68 -1.64 55.38
C ARG A 99 5.74 -0.95 54.03
N HIS A 100 5.36 -1.69 52.99
CA HIS A 100 5.28 -1.18 51.62
C HIS A 100 3.99 -1.70 50.98
N PRO A 101 3.23 -0.85 50.26
CA PRO A 101 1.96 -1.26 49.66
C PRO A 101 2.17 -2.26 48.52
N ILE A 102 1.18 -3.11 48.32
CA ILE A 102 1.06 -3.97 47.13
C ILE A 102 0.58 -3.11 45.97
N GLU A 103 1.20 -3.24 44.79
CA GLU A 103 0.79 -2.53 43.58
C GLU A 103 0.10 -3.46 42.58
N ALA A 104 -0.83 -2.91 41.78
CA ALA A 104 -1.46 -3.66 40.69
C ALA A 104 -0.73 -3.36 39.38
N GLU A 105 0.27 -4.18 39.03
CA GLU A 105 1.08 -4.03 37.80
C GLU A 105 0.24 -4.20 36.54
N TYR A 106 -0.71 -5.13 36.55
CA TYR A 106 -1.64 -5.34 35.44
C TYR A 106 -3.04 -5.63 35.95
N LEU A 107 -4.02 -5.02 35.28
CA LEU A 107 -5.44 -5.31 35.44
C LEU A 107 -6.04 -5.53 34.05
N SER A 108 -6.82 -6.60 33.88
CA SER A 108 -7.61 -6.78 32.67
C SER A 108 -8.66 -5.65 32.56
N PRO A 109 -9.14 -5.28 31.35
CA PRO A 109 -10.02 -4.12 31.15
C PRO A 109 -11.28 -4.05 32.03
N ASN A 110 -11.77 -5.20 32.51
CA ASN A 110 -12.98 -5.28 33.34
C ASN A 110 -12.67 -5.50 34.83
N SER A 111 -11.45 -5.18 35.26
CA SER A 111 -10.97 -5.39 36.64
C SER A 111 -10.78 -4.06 37.34
N THR A 112 -11.04 -4.06 38.64
CA THR A 112 -10.77 -2.94 39.54
C THR A 112 -9.96 -3.44 40.71
N SER A 113 -8.95 -2.68 41.12
CA SER A 113 -8.20 -2.93 42.35
C SER A 113 -8.67 -2.00 43.47
N SER A 114 -8.67 -2.50 44.70
CA SER A 114 -8.98 -1.72 45.89
C SER A 114 -8.38 -2.37 47.12
N ARG A 115 -8.30 -1.60 48.21
CA ARG A 115 -7.89 -2.12 49.51
C ARG A 115 -9.03 -2.89 50.16
N PHE A 116 -8.71 -3.88 50.98
CA PHE A 116 -9.67 -4.55 51.86
C PHE A 116 -9.22 -4.47 53.33
N GLY A 117 -10.17 -4.68 54.24
CA GLY A 117 -10.03 -4.50 55.69
C GLY A 117 -11.03 -5.38 56.45
N GLY A 118 -11.00 -5.37 57.79
CA GLY A 118 -11.93 -6.11 58.65
C GLY A 118 -11.54 -7.57 58.93
N GLU A 119 -10.68 -8.15 58.10
CA GLU A 119 -10.09 -9.50 58.24
C GLU A 119 -8.54 -9.44 58.18
N GLY A 120 -7.98 -8.29 58.53
CA GLY A 120 -6.64 -7.86 58.10
C GLY A 120 -6.74 -6.89 56.93
N GLU A 121 -5.62 -6.27 56.56
CA GLU A 121 -5.53 -5.31 55.45
C GLU A 121 -4.77 -5.92 54.27
N GLY A 122 -5.13 -5.50 53.06
CA GLY A 122 -4.47 -5.98 51.84
C GLY A 122 -5.02 -5.36 50.56
N MET A 123 -4.59 -5.91 49.43
CA MET A 123 -5.03 -5.54 48.09
C MET A 123 -5.94 -6.61 47.51
N LYS A 124 -7.06 -6.21 46.91
CA LYS A 124 -7.94 -7.10 46.15
C LYS A 124 -8.18 -6.56 44.75
N VAL A 125 -8.39 -7.48 43.83
CA VAL A 125 -8.88 -7.27 42.47
C VAL A 125 -10.25 -7.92 42.34
N GLU A 126 -11.23 -7.15 41.89
CA GLU A 126 -12.54 -7.63 41.49
C GLU A 126 -12.68 -7.45 39.97
N THR A 127 -12.98 -8.54 39.26
CA THR A 127 -13.16 -8.54 37.81
C THR A 127 -14.55 -9.00 37.45
N ASN A 128 -15.26 -8.23 36.63
CA ASN A 128 -16.52 -8.70 36.04
C ASN A 128 -16.21 -9.87 35.10
N TYR A 129 -16.63 -11.07 35.50
CA TYR A 129 -16.35 -12.32 34.80
C TYR A 129 -17.62 -13.17 34.82
N ASN A 130 -18.33 -13.17 33.69
CA ASN A 130 -19.63 -13.83 33.54
C ASN A 130 -19.48 -15.35 33.34
N TRP A 131 -18.93 -16.05 34.34
CA TRP A 131 -18.88 -17.51 34.36
C TRP A 131 -20.29 -18.10 34.32
N GLN A 132 -20.45 -19.29 33.74
CA GLN A 132 -21.74 -19.96 33.60
C GLN A 132 -21.84 -21.17 34.54
N PRO A 133 -23.01 -21.43 35.16
CA PRO A 133 -23.24 -22.64 35.92
C PRO A 133 -23.04 -23.88 35.06
N ASN A 134 -22.55 -24.96 35.66
CA ASN A 134 -22.21 -26.23 35.01
C ASN A 134 -21.05 -26.18 34.00
N ASN A 135 -20.49 -25.01 33.70
CA ASN A 135 -19.25 -24.92 32.94
C ASN A 135 -18.04 -25.14 33.85
N TRP A 136 -16.97 -25.68 33.29
CA TRP A 136 -15.70 -25.88 33.99
C TRP A 136 -14.74 -24.73 33.69
N TYR A 137 -14.13 -24.19 34.74
CA TYR A 137 -13.14 -23.13 34.65
C TYR A 137 -11.86 -23.57 35.34
N LYS A 138 -10.74 -23.56 34.61
CA LYS A 138 -9.43 -23.76 35.19
C LYS A 138 -8.91 -22.43 35.70
N MET A 139 -8.74 -22.30 37.00
CA MET A 139 -8.06 -21.16 37.61
C MET A 139 -6.61 -21.52 37.87
N THR A 140 -5.69 -20.69 37.38
CA THR A 140 -4.25 -20.86 37.56
C THR A 140 -3.67 -19.61 38.21
N MET A 141 -2.92 -19.81 39.29
CA MET A 141 -2.12 -18.77 39.92
C MET A 141 -0.64 -19.07 39.68
N ARG A 142 0.17 -18.04 39.42
CA ARG A 142 1.63 -18.16 39.35
C ARG A 142 2.30 -17.04 40.15
N ASN A 143 3.36 -17.37 40.87
CA ASN A 143 4.30 -16.40 41.43
C ASN A 143 5.66 -16.47 40.73
N TRP A 144 6.38 -15.35 40.69
CA TRP A 144 7.74 -15.27 40.16
C TRP A 144 8.50 -14.07 40.74
N GLN A 145 9.83 -14.12 40.62
CA GLN A 145 10.70 -13.05 41.06
C GLN A 145 11.00 -12.08 39.92
N GLU A 146 10.91 -10.78 40.23
CA GLU A 146 11.26 -9.70 39.32
C GLU A 146 11.61 -8.44 40.10
N ASP A 147 12.72 -7.77 39.76
CA ASP A 147 13.17 -6.51 40.37
C ASP A 147 13.26 -6.52 41.92
N GLY A 148 13.57 -7.70 42.49
CA GLY A 148 13.66 -7.88 43.95
C GLY A 148 12.31 -8.05 44.66
N HIS A 149 11.21 -8.08 43.92
CA HIS A 149 9.86 -8.31 44.41
C HIS A 149 9.32 -9.68 43.95
N THR A 150 8.27 -10.16 44.62
CA THR A 150 7.49 -11.31 44.14
C THR A 150 6.26 -10.80 43.42
N LYS A 151 6.07 -11.21 42.17
CA LYS A 151 4.84 -10.95 41.43
C LYS A 151 3.88 -12.12 41.61
N PHE A 152 2.59 -11.85 41.67
CA PHE A 152 1.53 -12.85 41.70
C PHE A 152 0.51 -12.57 40.61
N GLY A 153 0.22 -13.56 39.77
CA GLY A 153 -0.75 -13.42 38.68
C GLY A 153 -1.88 -14.43 38.76
N GLN A 154 -3.05 -14.04 38.22
CA GLN A 154 -4.23 -14.89 38.06
C GLN A 154 -4.60 -15.04 36.58
N TRP A 155 -4.82 -16.27 36.15
CA TRP A 155 -5.35 -16.63 34.83
C TRP A 155 -6.52 -17.59 34.97
N ILE A 156 -7.48 -17.48 34.04
CA ILE A 156 -8.67 -18.34 33.99
C ILE A 156 -8.82 -18.88 32.57
N ARG A 157 -9.00 -20.19 32.41
CA ARG A 157 -9.41 -20.83 31.15
C ARG A 157 -10.84 -21.32 31.25
N ASP A 158 -11.67 -20.98 30.28
CA ASP A 158 -12.95 -21.66 30.09
C ASP A 158 -12.70 -23.00 29.39
N GLU A 159 -13.03 -24.12 30.04
CA GLU A 159 -12.74 -25.45 29.50
C GLU A 159 -13.64 -25.83 28.32
N SER A 160 -14.73 -25.11 28.06
CA SER A 160 -15.58 -25.35 26.89
C SER A 160 -14.99 -24.72 25.62
N THR A 161 -14.48 -23.49 25.72
CA THR A 161 -13.91 -22.76 24.57
C THR A 161 -12.39 -22.94 24.45
N LYS A 162 -11.74 -23.37 25.53
CA LYS A 162 -10.28 -23.42 25.73
C LYS A 162 -9.61 -22.04 25.68
N GLN A 163 -10.37 -20.95 25.78
CA GLN A 163 -9.83 -19.61 25.77
C GLN A 163 -9.32 -19.22 27.16
N TRP A 164 -8.12 -18.66 27.20
CA TRP A 164 -7.51 -18.13 28.41
C TRP A 164 -7.75 -16.63 28.58
N LYS A 165 -7.86 -16.18 29.83
CA LYS A 165 -7.88 -14.77 30.20
C LYS A 165 -6.91 -14.51 31.35
N GLN A 166 -6.01 -13.55 31.17
CA GLN A 166 -5.21 -12.99 32.25
C GLN A 166 -6.05 -11.97 33.00
N ILE A 167 -6.19 -12.14 34.31
CA ILE A 167 -7.04 -11.29 35.15
C ILE A 167 -6.25 -10.13 35.72
N ALA A 168 -5.18 -10.41 36.45
CA ALA A 168 -4.35 -9.38 37.07
C ALA A 168 -2.95 -9.90 37.39
N ILE A 169 -2.02 -8.96 37.60
CA ILE A 169 -0.71 -9.18 38.22
C ILE A 169 -0.59 -8.18 39.37
N LEU A 170 -0.29 -8.68 40.56
CA LEU A 170 0.02 -7.90 41.74
C LEU A 170 1.52 -7.97 42.02
N ASP A 171 2.12 -6.80 42.26
CA ASP A 171 3.49 -6.64 42.69
C ASP A 171 3.56 -6.62 44.21
N PHE A 172 4.14 -7.68 44.78
CA PHE A 172 4.31 -7.84 46.21
C PHE A 172 5.75 -7.51 46.61
N PRO A 173 5.98 -6.53 47.50
CA PRO A 173 7.28 -5.92 47.75
C PRO A 173 8.19 -6.75 48.68
N VAL A 174 8.14 -8.07 48.57
CA VAL A 174 8.98 -9.02 49.30
C VAL A 174 9.44 -10.08 48.32
N ALA A 175 10.75 -10.33 48.28
CA ALA A 175 11.33 -11.36 47.43
C ALA A 175 11.01 -12.79 47.92
N ASN A 176 11.04 -13.74 47.00
CA ASN A 176 11.05 -15.18 47.21
C ASN A 176 9.84 -15.75 47.99
N VAL A 177 8.67 -15.14 47.85
CA VAL A 177 7.43 -15.65 48.44
C VAL A 177 6.75 -16.63 47.47
N ASN A 178 6.41 -17.83 47.96
CA ASN A 178 5.82 -18.91 47.16
C ASN A 178 4.47 -19.36 47.72
N PHE A 179 3.74 -20.21 47.00
CA PHE A 179 2.55 -20.89 47.54
C PHE A 179 2.99 -22.06 48.44
N ASN A 180 3.10 -21.81 49.75
CA ASN A 180 3.73 -22.74 50.69
C ASN A 180 2.74 -23.72 51.33
N TRP A 181 1.56 -23.24 51.75
CA TRP A 181 0.51 -24.08 52.36
C TRP A 181 -0.89 -23.53 52.08
N GLY A 182 -1.92 -24.34 52.36
CA GLY A 182 -3.32 -23.90 52.30
C GLY A 182 -3.91 -23.76 50.90
N THR A 183 -3.36 -24.46 49.90
CA THR A 183 -3.67 -24.34 48.46
C THR A 183 -5.05 -24.88 48.01
N GLY A 184 -5.98 -25.08 48.94
CA GLY A 184 -7.31 -25.65 48.68
C GLY A 184 -8.40 -24.61 48.44
N MET A 185 -9.61 -25.09 48.20
CA MET A 185 -10.80 -24.26 48.01
C MET A 185 -11.52 -23.99 49.34
N PHE A 186 -12.02 -22.78 49.52
CA PHE A 186 -12.97 -22.39 50.56
C PHE A 186 -14.27 -21.85 49.92
N GLN A 187 -15.41 -22.29 50.42
CA GLN A 187 -16.73 -21.77 50.04
C GLN A 187 -17.35 -21.01 51.22
N GLU A 188 -17.93 -19.84 50.93
CA GLU A 188 -18.52 -18.93 51.90
C GLU A 188 -19.91 -18.45 51.50
N ASP A 189 -20.77 -18.27 52.52
CA ASP A 189 -21.99 -17.45 52.49
C ASP A 189 -21.74 -16.18 53.31
N TRP A 190 -21.58 -15.04 52.64
CA TRP A 190 -21.22 -13.79 53.31
C TRP A 190 -22.44 -12.92 53.68
N ALA A 191 -23.64 -13.25 53.21
CA ALA A 191 -24.85 -12.44 53.44
C ALA A 191 -25.87 -13.13 54.37
N GLY A 192 -25.63 -14.37 54.77
CA GLY A 192 -26.54 -15.09 55.64
C GLY A 192 -27.82 -15.53 54.94
N ASN A 193 -27.69 -16.12 53.76
CA ASN A 193 -28.77 -16.79 53.04
C ASN A 193 -28.61 -18.32 53.07
N GLY A 194 -28.30 -18.87 54.24
CA GLY A 194 -28.06 -20.29 54.49
C GLY A 194 -29.25 -21.21 54.22
N HIS A 195 -30.45 -20.67 54.06
CA HIS A 195 -31.63 -21.40 53.59
C HIS A 195 -31.54 -21.77 52.09
N GLN A 196 -30.64 -21.15 51.32
CA GLN A 196 -30.34 -21.53 49.94
C GLN A 196 -29.13 -22.44 49.92
N GLU A 197 -29.22 -23.52 49.14
CA GLU A 197 -28.13 -24.46 48.97
C GLU A 197 -27.15 -23.95 47.91
N ARG A 198 -25.84 -24.02 48.19
CA ARG A 198 -24.76 -23.67 47.28
C ARG A 198 -23.85 -24.87 47.07
N GLU A 199 -23.55 -25.21 45.83
CA GLU A 199 -22.83 -26.43 45.44
C GLU A 199 -21.77 -26.11 44.37
N ALA A 200 -20.57 -26.66 44.56
CA ALA A 200 -19.50 -26.63 43.57
C ALA A 200 -18.82 -27.99 43.42
N ARG A 201 -18.21 -28.19 42.25
CA ARG A 201 -17.42 -29.36 41.87
C ARG A 201 -16.01 -28.94 41.51
N LEU A 202 -15.03 -29.78 41.87
CA LEU A 202 -13.62 -29.52 41.65
C LEU A 202 -12.90 -30.77 41.16
N LYS A 203 -11.94 -30.57 40.24
CA LYS A 203 -11.07 -31.62 39.71
C LYS A 203 -9.74 -31.05 39.24
N ASN A 204 -8.83 -31.91 38.81
CA ASN A 204 -7.58 -31.52 38.15
C ASN A 204 -6.75 -30.57 39.02
N PHE A 205 -6.44 -31.01 40.25
CA PHE A 205 -5.65 -30.24 41.20
C PHE A 205 -4.16 -30.46 40.96
N TYR A 206 -3.43 -29.41 40.64
CA TYR A 206 -1.98 -29.49 40.41
C TYR A 206 -1.24 -28.34 41.06
N SER A 207 0.00 -28.61 41.44
CA SER A 207 0.97 -27.58 41.83
C SER A 207 2.31 -27.87 41.14
N ARG A 208 3.09 -26.84 40.80
CA ARG A 208 4.45 -27.03 40.29
C ARG A 208 5.46 -26.70 41.38
N ASN A 209 6.29 -27.69 41.71
CA ASN A 209 7.19 -27.63 42.85
C ASN A 209 8.38 -26.70 42.56
N ILE A 210 8.71 -25.82 43.51
CA ILE A 210 9.77 -24.82 43.33
C ILE A 210 11.18 -25.43 43.26
N SER A 211 11.40 -26.60 43.87
CA SER A 211 12.74 -27.17 44.00
C SER A 211 13.25 -27.86 42.74
N ASP A 212 12.34 -28.41 41.91
CA ASP A 212 12.66 -29.22 40.74
C ASP A 212 11.92 -28.78 39.47
N GLY A 213 10.95 -27.86 39.58
CA GLY A 213 10.12 -27.41 38.46
C GLY A 213 9.13 -28.46 37.96
N LEU A 214 8.96 -29.59 38.67
CA LEU A 214 8.08 -30.68 38.25
C LEU A 214 6.65 -30.47 38.75
N TRP A 215 5.70 -30.95 37.95
CA TRP A 215 4.29 -30.99 38.35
C TRP A 215 4.04 -32.05 39.42
N ASN A 216 3.30 -31.66 40.45
CA ASN A 216 2.76 -32.52 41.47
C ASN A 216 1.25 -32.67 41.23
N SER A 217 0.81 -33.89 40.93
CA SER A 217 -0.60 -34.23 40.80
C SER A 217 -1.20 -34.41 42.20
N LEU A 218 -2.01 -33.45 42.62
CA LEU A 218 -2.63 -33.43 43.95
C LEU A 218 -3.92 -34.26 43.93
N ASN A 219 -3.79 -35.56 43.68
CA ASN A 219 -4.94 -36.43 43.42
C ASN A 219 -5.73 -36.86 44.67
N LYS A 220 -5.33 -36.43 45.89
CA LYS A 220 -6.03 -36.73 47.15
C LYS A 220 -6.56 -35.46 47.79
N GLN A 221 -7.88 -35.38 47.95
CA GLN A 221 -8.60 -34.19 48.40
C GLN A 221 -9.38 -34.47 49.68
N LYS A 222 -9.11 -33.70 50.73
CA LYS A 222 -9.78 -33.75 52.02
C LYS A 222 -10.93 -32.73 52.06
N ILE A 223 -12.16 -33.21 52.27
CA ILE A 223 -13.34 -32.35 52.42
C ILE A 223 -13.60 -32.12 53.91
N THR A 224 -13.69 -30.86 54.34
CA THR A 224 -13.98 -30.49 55.74
C THR A 224 -15.08 -29.43 55.77
N SER A 225 -16.06 -29.61 56.67
CA SER A 225 -17.05 -28.58 57.01
C SER A 225 -16.59 -27.83 58.26
N GLN A 226 -16.69 -26.50 58.24
CA GLN A 226 -16.38 -25.64 59.39
C GLN A 226 -17.23 -26.01 60.61
N TYR A 227 -18.52 -26.25 60.39
CA TYR A 227 -19.49 -26.66 61.41
C TYR A 227 -20.19 -27.96 60.98
N PRO A 228 -19.63 -29.14 61.34
CA PRO A 228 -20.15 -30.43 60.89
C PRO A 228 -21.60 -30.74 61.29
N ASN A 229 -22.14 -30.05 62.30
CA ASN A 229 -23.51 -30.20 62.76
C ASN A 229 -24.54 -29.41 61.95
N MET A 230 -24.11 -28.62 60.95
CA MET A 230 -24.99 -27.79 60.10
C MET A 230 -25.41 -28.50 58.81
N ASN A 231 -26.21 -27.83 57.99
CA ASN A 231 -26.68 -28.31 56.69
C ASN A 231 -25.53 -28.25 55.66
N TRP A 232 -24.87 -29.38 55.44
CA TRP A 232 -23.85 -29.53 54.41
C TRP A 232 -23.84 -30.95 53.87
N ASN A 233 -23.20 -31.12 52.73
CA ASN A 233 -22.85 -32.42 52.19
C ASN A 233 -21.57 -32.32 51.35
N GLY A 234 -21.00 -33.46 51.02
CA GLY A 234 -19.92 -33.56 50.06
C GLY A 234 -19.74 -35.00 49.60
N GLY A 235 -18.90 -35.15 48.60
CA GLY A 235 -18.55 -36.46 48.07
C GLY A 235 -17.52 -36.36 46.97
N GLY A 236 -17.21 -37.51 46.38
CA GLY A 236 -16.31 -37.58 45.26
C GLY A 236 -16.39 -38.93 44.56
N ASN A 237 -15.96 -38.93 43.31
CA ASN A 237 -15.74 -40.12 42.50
C ASN A 237 -14.33 -40.02 41.87
N SER A 238 -14.03 -40.87 40.89
CA SER A 238 -12.73 -40.83 40.21
C SER A 238 -12.50 -39.56 39.39
N GLU A 239 -13.52 -38.80 39.03
CA GLU A 239 -13.39 -37.62 38.15
C GLU A 239 -13.35 -36.30 38.91
N TYR A 240 -14.16 -36.14 39.95
CA TYR A 240 -14.27 -34.90 40.70
C TYR A 240 -14.69 -35.12 42.15
N VAL A 241 -14.40 -34.13 42.99
CA VAL A 241 -15.02 -33.95 44.30
C VAL A 241 -16.05 -32.83 44.25
N TRP A 242 -17.02 -32.86 45.16
CA TRP A 242 -18.06 -31.84 45.24
C TRP A 242 -18.39 -31.54 46.70
N VAL A 243 -18.80 -30.29 46.94
CA VAL A 243 -19.27 -29.82 48.24
C VAL A 243 -20.59 -29.08 48.06
N SER A 244 -21.46 -29.18 49.06
CA SER A 244 -22.71 -28.44 49.13
C SER A 244 -22.95 -27.94 50.56
N ALA A 245 -23.46 -26.73 50.72
CA ALA A 245 -23.83 -26.17 52.02
C ALA A 245 -25.10 -25.32 51.95
N GLY A 246 -25.88 -25.34 53.04
CA GLY A 246 -27.16 -24.65 53.17
C GLY A 246 -28.36 -25.43 52.64
N GLY A 247 -29.53 -24.79 52.68
CA GLY A 247 -30.80 -25.41 52.32
C GLY A 247 -31.06 -26.71 53.09
N ASN A 248 -31.50 -27.74 52.38
CA ASN A 248 -31.82 -29.05 52.95
C ASN A 248 -30.68 -30.07 52.83
N ALA A 249 -29.44 -29.61 52.60
CA ALA A 249 -28.29 -30.50 52.49
C ALA A 249 -28.10 -31.32 53.77
N LYS A 250 -27.88 -32.64 53.60
CA LYS A 250 -27.65 -33.59 54.69
C LYS A 250 -26.34 -34.34 54.43
N PRO A 251 -25.45 -34.48 55.41
CA PRO A 251 -24.15 -35.09 55.19
C PRO A 251 -24.28 -36.58 54.92
N SER A 252 -23.72 -37.05 53.81
CA SER A 252 -23.50 -38.47 53.48
C SER A 252 -22.09 -38.96 53.78
N ILE A 253 -21.21 -38.06 54.25
CA ILE A 253 -19.80 -38.30 54.52
C ILE A 253 -19.41 -37.70 55.88
N SER A 254 -18.31 -38.18 56.47
CA SER A 254 -17.75 -37.54 57.68
C SER A 254 -16.89 -36.32 57.30
N SER A 255 -16.94 -35.27 58.11
CA SER A 255 -16.03 -34.13 57.95
C SER A 255 -14.59 -34.61 58.11
N GLY A 256 -13.73 -34.26 57.15
CA GLY A 256 -12.34 -34.71 57.07
C GLY A 256 -12.10 -35.93 56.18
N GLN A 257 -13.13 -36.47 55.51
CA GLN A 257 -12.98 -37.58 54.56
C GLN A 257 -12.11 -37.19 53.35
N VAL A 258 -11.25 -38.12 52.92
CA VAL A 258 -10.33 -37.96 51.80
C VAL A 258 -10.83 -38.75 50.59
N PHE A 259 -10.87 -38.11 49.43
CA PHE A 259 -11.22 -38.71 48.15
C PHE A 259 -10.00 -38.75 47.24
N GLN A 260 -9.90 -39.81 46.44
CA GLN A 260 -8.84 -39.97 45.45
C GLN A 260 -9.40 -39.82 44.03
N LEU A 261 -8.82 -38.90 43.27
CA LEU A 261 -9.15 -38.64 41.87
C LEU A 261 -8.24 -39.44 40.94
N ASN A 262 -8.77 -39.86 39.80
CA ASN A 262 -8.04 -40.37 38.66
C ASN A 262 -7.75 -39.20 37.70
N GLN A 263 -6.65 -38.49 37.99
CA GLN A 263 -6.19 -37.38 37.16
C GLN A 263 -4.76 -37.65 36.65
N PRO A 264 -4.38 -37.14 35.46
CA PRO A 264 -3.02 -37.29 34.93
C PRO A 264 -1.93 -36.74 35.87
N ASN A 265 -0.66 -37.04 35.60
CA ASN A 265 0.48 -36.51 36.36
C ASN A 265 0.74 -35.02 36.12
N THR A 266 0.38 -34.52 34.94
CA THR A 266 0.55 -33.11 34.53
C THR A 266 -0.79 -32.52 34.09
N PRO A 267 -1.01 -31.20 34.27
CA PRO A 267 -2.23 -30.56 33.81
C PRO A 267 -2.24 -30.45 32.28
N ASN A 268 -3.42 -30.63 31.66
CA ASN A 268 -3.63 -30.21 30.27
C ASN A 268 -3.78 -28.69 30.23
N VAL A 269 -2.76 -27.99 29.72
CA VAL A 269 -2.71 -26.52 29.67
C VAL A 269 -2.92 -25.92 28.27
N GLY A 270 -2.85 -26.74 27.22
CA GLY A 270 -2.88 -26.27 25.82
C GLY A 270 -1.47 -25.98 25.29
N ASN A 271 -1.39 -25.30 24.15
CA ASN A 271 -0.13 -24.95 23.49
C ASN A 271 -0.04 -23.43 23.28
N LEU A 272 1.17 -22.88 23.30
CA LEU A 272 1.43 -21.50 22.89
C LEU A 272 1.39 -21.41 21.36
N ASP A 273 0.58 -20.50 20.80
CA ASP A 273 0.58 -20.19 19.38
C ASP A 273 0.13 -18.74 19.14
N PHE A 274 0.80 -18.07 18.21
CA PHE A 274 0.62 -16.64 17.97
C PHE A 274 1.01 -16.26 16.56
N ASP A 275 0.41 -15.23 15.98
CA ASP A 275 0.83 -14.76 14.65
C ASP A 275 1.50 -13.39 14.76
N ILE A 276 2.58 -13.19 13.99
CA ILE A 276 3.22 -11.88 13.86
C ILE A 276 2.34 -11.03 12.95
N THR A 277 1.84 -9.91 13.47
CA THR A 277 0.87 -9.04 12.79
C THR A 277 1.51 -7.77 12.20
N ASN A 278 2.64 -7.31 12.76
CA ASN A 278 3.45 -6.23 12.19
C ASN A 278 4.94 -6.55 12.29
N LYS A 279 5.72 -6.10 11.30
CA LYS A 279 7.14 -6.44 11.13
C LYS A 279 7.91 -5.35 10.38
N LYS A 280 7.81 -4.11 10.84
CA LYS A 280 8.34 -2.92 10.16
C LYS A 280 9.61 -2.39 10.81
N TYR A 281 10.54 -1.90 9.99
CA TYR A 281 11.64 -1.06 10.41
C TYR A 281 11.71 0.17 9.49
N GLU A 282 11.30 1.32 10.00
CA GLU A 282 11.13 2.54 9.21
C GLU A 282 11.62 3.74 10.02
N ASN A 283 12.37 4.66 9.41
CA ASN A 283 12.84 5.90 10.05
C ASN A 283 13.57 5.67 11.41
N GLY A 284 14.38 4.61 11.51
CA GLY A 284 15.09 4.26 12.75
C GLY A 284 14.19 3.73 13.87
N LYS A 285 12.94 3.33 13.55
CA LYS A 285 12.00 2.73 14.49
C LYS A 285 11.68 1.29 14.11
N LEU A 286 11.86 0.40 15.07
CA LEU A 286 11.49 -1.00 14.98
C LEU A 286 10.08 -1.19 15.56
N ASN A 287 9.14 -1.61 14.73
CA ASN A 287 7.77 -1.90 15.12
C ASN A 287 7.41 -3.35 14.79
N ILE A 288 7.27 -4.16 15.83
CA ILE A 288 6.89 -5.57 15.73
C ILE A 288 5.72 -5.80 16.68
N SER A 289 4.63 -6.36 16.16
CA SER A 289 3.46 -6.74 16.96
C SER A 289 3.04 -8.17 16.64
N TRP A 290 2.36 -8.80 17.59
CA TRP A 290 1.85 -10.16 17.46
C TRP A 290 0.50 -10.31 18.15
N LYS A 291 -0.19 -11.41 17.84
CA LYS A 291 -1.47 -11.76 18.44
C LYS A 291 -1.49 -13.24 18.78
N LEU A 292 -1.78 -13.57 20.04
CA LEU A 292 -2.02 -14.96 20.47
C LEU A 292 -3.28 -15.49 19.77
N LYS A 293 -3.26 -16.76 19.35
CA LYS A 293 -4.46 -17.44 18.87
C LYS A 293 -5.44 -17.66 20.01
N GLU A 294 -6.73 -17.81 19.69
CA GLU A 294 -7.80 -17.85 20.70
C GLU A 294 -7.61 -18.91 21.79
N GLN A 295 -7.12 -20.10 21.41
CA GLN A 295 -6.87 -21.22 22.32
C GLN A 295 -5.42 -21.32 22.80
N SER A 296 -4.59 -20.31 22.50
CA SER A 296 -3.20 -20.28 22.94
C SER A 296 -3.10 -20.20 24.45
N THR A 297 -2.08 -20.83 25.03
CA THR A 297 -1.68 -20.52 26.41
C THR A 297 -1.28 -19.03 26.53
N PRO A 298 -1.46 -18.42 27.71
CA PRO A 298 -1.10 -17.02 27.92
C PRO A 298 0.39 -16.80 27.78
N GLN A 299 0.80 -15.73 27.09
CA GLN A 299 2.17 -15.25 27.14
C GLN A 299 2.53 -14.86 28.58
N PHE A 300 3.73 -15.24 28.99
CA PHE A 300 4.28 -14.87 30.28
C PHE A 300 5.49 -13.92 30.12
N LYS A 301 6.38 -14.22 29.18
CA LYS A 301 7.55 -13.40 28.84
C LYS A 301 7.79 -13.44 27.33
N GLY A 302 8.35 -12.35 26.79
CA GLY A 302 8.76 -12.29 25.39
C GLY A 302 10.20 -11.77 25.23
N LYS A 303 10.81 -12.18 24.13
CA LYS A 303 12.12 -11.75 23.65
C LYS A 303 12.07 -11.57 22.14
N ILE A 304 12.71 -10.53 21.63
CA ILE A 304 12.90 -10.31 20.19
C ILE A 304 14.39 -10.20 19.90
N GLU A 305 14.86 -10.97 18.92
CA GLU A 305 16.24 -10.93 18.42
C GLU A 305 16.22 -10.49 16.96
N ILE A 306 17.04 -9.50 16.61
CA ILE A 306 17.18 -8.99 15.24
C ILE A 306 18.54 -9.41 14.68
N TYR A 307 18.56 -9.80 13.41
CA TYR A 307 19.71 -10.27 12.65
C TYR A 307 19.83 -9.52 11.32
N ASP A 308 21.05 -9.40 10.81
CA ASP A 308 21.39 -8.85 9.49
C ASP A 308 21.69 -9.95 8.44
N ASN A 309 21.32 -11.20 8.72
CA ASN A 309 21.48 -12.34 7.82
C ASN A 309 20.22 -13.21 7.80
N SER A 310 19.83 -13.68 6.61
CA SER A 310 18.61 -14.45 6.40
C SER A 310 18.60 -15.80 7.14
N SER A 311 19.76 -16.38 7.40
CA SER A 311 19.91 -17.60 8.20
C SER A 311 19.63 -17.38 9.71
N MET A 312 19.60 -16.14 10.18
CA MET A 312 19.45 -15.76 11.59
C MET A 312 20.38 -16.56 12.53
N THR A 313 21.64 -16.71 12.12
CA THR A 313 22.71 -17.39 12.87
C THR A 313 23.69 -16.36 13.44
N GLY A 314 24.47 -16.78 14.45
CA GLY A 314 25.43 -15.90 15.14
C GLY A 314 24.79 -15.03 16.22
N THR A 315 25.45 -13.92 16.54
CA THR A 315 25.01 -12.96 17.57
C THR A 315 23.95 -12.02 16.99
N PRO A 316 22.78 -11.85 17.63
CA PRO A 316 21.80 -10.86 17.22
C PRO A 316 22.40 -9.44 17.25
N ILE A 317 22.12 -8.63 16.23
CA ILE A 317 22.53 -7.22 16.18
C ILE A 317 21.73 -6.35 17.15
N LYS A 318 20.55 -6.81 17.56
CA LYS A 318 19.74 -6.22 18.62
C LYS A 318 18.93 -7.29 19.33
N THR A 319 18.87 -7.18 20.65
CA THR A 319 18.00 -8.01 21.49
C THR A 319 17.11 -7.11 22.33
N ILE A 320 15.82 -7.41 22.35
CA ILE A 320 14.83 -6.81 23.23
C ILE A 320 14.34 -7.93 24.15
N ASN A 321 14.62 -7.79 25.45
CA ASN A 321 14.29 -8.78 26.47
C ASN A 321 13.17 -8.26 27.37
N ASN A 322 12.70 -9.14 28.27
CA ASN A 322 11.76 -8.79 29.35
C ASN A 322 10.45 -8.15 28.86
N ILE A 323 9.98 -8.57 27.68
CA ILE A 323 8.66 -8.15 27.18
C ILE A 323 7.62 -8.76 28.13
N LYS A 324 6.84 -7.90 28.77
CA LYS A 324 5.87 -8.26 29.81
C LYS A 324 4.74 -9.13 29.24
N SER A 325 4.12 -9.95 30.09
CA SER A 325 3.01 -10.87 29.73
C SER A 325 1.84 -10.17 29.04
N TYR A 326 1.56 -8.92 29.40
CA TYR A 326 0.46 -8.10 28.88
C TYR A 326 0.86 -7.18 27.72
N LYS A 327 2.07 -7.32 27.17
CA LYS A 327 2.52 -6.60 25.98
C LYS A 327 2.49 -7.52 24.77
N ASN A 328 1.98 -7.02 23.66
CA ASN A 328 1.83 -7.73 22.38
C ASN A 328 2.51 -6.99 21.22
N GLU A 329 3.26 -5.94 21.53
CA GLU A 329 3.98 -5.13 20.55
C GLU A 329 5.21 -4.48 21.19
N ILE A 330 6.15 -4.10 20.32
CA ILE A 330 7.27 -3.22 20.61
C ILE A 330 7.27 -2.06 19.62
N ASN A 331 7.71 -0.90 20.10
CA ASN A 331 7.95 0.27 19.27
C ASN A 331 9.21 0.98 19.78
N GLU A 332 10.35 0.54 19.28
CA GLU A 332 11.67 0.93 19.80
C GLU A 332 12.42 1.79 18.79
N VAL A 333 13.01 2.88 19.26
CA VAL A 333 13.95 3.68 18.46
C VAL A 333 15.31 2.98 18.48
N VAL A 334 15.78 2.53 17.33
CA VAL A 334 17.03 1.79 17.21
C VAL A 334 17.67 2.04 15.85
N ASN A 335 18.98 2.29 15.84
CA ASN A 335 19.75 2.44 14.60
C ASN A 335 20.30 1.08 14.18
N LEU A 336 19.72 0.50 13.13
CA LEU A 336 20.12 -0.77 12.52
C LEU A 336 20.61 -0.54 11.09
N ASN A 337 21.67 -1.27 10.71
CA ASN A 337 22.16 -1.28 9.33
C ASN A 337 21.27 -2.18 8.46
N ILE A 338 20.65 -1.59 7.44
CA ILE A 338 19.66 -2.26 6.58
C ILE A 338 20.25 -2.86 5.31
N SER A 339 21.53 -2.64 5.01
CA SER A 339 22.12 -2.97 3.70
C SER A 339 22.07 -4.46 3.35
N LYS A 340 21.95 -5.33 4.36
CA LYS A 340 21.87 -6.79 4.22
C LYS A 340 20.46 -7.38 4.41
N GLY A 341 19.46 -6.50 4.57
CA GLY A 341 18.12 -6.89 5.06
C GLY A 341 18.11 -7.14 6.57
N LEU A 342 16.91 -7.10 7.17
CA LEU A 342 16.72 -7.33 8.61
C LEU A 342 15.73 -8.46 8.86
N TYR A 343 16.04 -9.30 9.84
CA TYR A 343 15.28 -10.50 10.17
C TYR A 343 15.08 -10.58 11.68
N ALA A 344 13.87 -10.94 12.11
CA ALA A 344 13.50 -11.01 13.52
C ALA A 344 13.13 -12.44 13.93
N LYS A 345 13.59 -12.87 15.11
CA LYS A 345 13.00 -13.97 15.88
C LYS A 345 12.15 -13.37 16.99
N VAL A 346 10.86 -13.61 16.97
CA VAL A 346 9.94 -13.33 18.07
C VAL A 346 9.81 -14.61 18.88
N ILE A 347 10.29 -14.57 20.12
CA ILE A 347 10.40 -15.71 21.04
C ILE A 347 9.48 -15.42 22.22
N LEU A 348 8.39 -16.17 22.32
CA LEU A 348 7.45 -16.05 23.43
C LEU A 348 7.53 -17.28 24.32
N THR A 349 7.50 -17.05 25.63
CA THR A 349 7.40 -18.08 26.65
C THR A 349 6.06 -17.95 27.36
N ASP A 350 5.31 -19.05 27.47
CA ASP A 350 3.99 -19.06 28.08
C ASP A 350 4.01 -19.18 29.61
N LEU A 351 2.83 -19.14 30.21
CA LEU A 351 2.59 -19.29 31.65
C LEU A 351 3.18 -20.55 32.27
N PHE A 352 3.51 -21.57 31.46
CA PHE A 352 4.00 -22.87 31.91
C PHE A 352 5.44 -23.14 31.45
N ASP A 353 6.12 -22.10 30.97
CA ASP A 353 7.50 -22.08 30.46
C ASP A 353 7.74 -22.81 29.13
N ASN A 354 6.68 -23.09 28.37
CA ASN A 354 6.83 -23.53 26.98
C ASN A 354 7.22 -22.34 26.12
N THR A 355 8.19 -22.52 25.23
CA THR A 355 8.70 -21.45 24.37
C THR A 355 8.43 -21.74 22.91
N VAL A 356 7.94 -20.73 22.19
CA VAL A 356 7.72 -20.77 20.73
C VAL A 356 8.44 -19.61 20.07
N THR A 357 9.16 -19.93 19.01
CA THR A 357 9.87 -18.94 18.18
C THR A 357 9.19 -18.85 16.82
N LYS A 358 8.82 -17.64 16.40
CA LYS A 358 8.42 -17.34 15.02
C LYS A 358 9.37 -16.33 14.41
N THR A 359 9.64 -16.48 13.12
CA THR A 359 10.57 -15.63 12.39
C THR A 359 9.84 -14.70 11.43
N ALA A 360 10.43 -13.54 11.15
CA ALA A 360 9.90 -12.58 10.21
C ALA A 360 11.03 -11.81 9.51
N THR A 361 10.96 -11.67 8.20
CA THR A 361 11.73 -10.65 7.47
C THR A 361 11.09 -9.29 7.69
N LEU A 362 11.86 -8.31 8.14
CA LEU A 362 11.36 -6.96 8.39
C LEU A 362 11.19 -6.20 7.07
N ILE A 363 10.10 -5.45 6.99
CA ILE A 363 9.81 -4.56 5.87
C ILE A 363 10.54 -3.25 6.17
N ASN A 364 11.54 -2.94 5.34
CA ASN A 364 12.32 -1.70 5.43
C ASN A 364 11.66 -0.66 4.53
N GLY A 365 11.13 0.43 5.10
CA GLY A 365 10.39 1.48 4.38
C GLY A 365 11.25 2.39 3.49
N ASN A 366 12.25 1.84 2.81
CA ASN A 366 13.18 2.58 1.96
C ASN A 366 12.78 2.55 0.47
N GLY A 367 11.67 1.89 0.12
CA GLY A 367 11.17 1.80 -1.26
C GLY A 367 11.93 0.84 -2.17
N GLU A 368 12.88 0.07 -1.62
CA GLU A 368 13.64 -0.96 -2.36
C GLU A 368 12.72 -2.06 -2.91
N GLU A 369 11.63 -2.37 -2.20
CA GLU A 369 10.61 -3.33 -2.62
C GLU A 369 9.91 -2.91 -3.92
N ASN A 370 9.88 -1.62 -4.24
CA ASN A 370 9.25 -1.11 -5.46
C ASN A 370 10.22 -1.02 -6.66
N LYS A 371 11.52 -1.31 -6.46
CA LYS A 371 12.52 -1.38 -7.54
C LYS A 371 12.69 -2.81 -8.03
N GLY A 372 12.46 -3.04 -9.32
CA GLY A 372 12.50 -4.36 -9.95
C GLY A 372 11.82 -4.31 -11.32
N SER A 373 12.11 -5.30 -12.14
CA SER A 373 11.51 -5.52 -13.45
C SER A 373 10.21 -6.31 -13.38
N SER A 374 10.04 -7.21 -12.41
CA SER A 374 8.89 -8.14 -12.38
C SER A 374 8.05 -8.00 -11.13
N PHE A 375 6.75 -7.75 -11.31
CA PHE A 375 5.77 -7.66 -10.21
C PHE A 375 4.55 -8.53 -10.45
N THR A 376 4.00 -9.08 -9.37
CA THR A 376 2.75 -9.85 -9.37
C THR A 376 1.75 -9.22 -8.41
N PHE A 377 0.53 -9.00 -8.88
CA PHE A 377 -0.63 -8.68 -8.06
C PHE A 377 -1.57 -9.89 -8.07
N ASP A 378 -1.68 -10.56 -6.93
CA ASP A 378 -2.54 -11.74 -6.73
C ASP A 378 -3.77 -11.36 -5.91
N PHE A 379 -4.95 -11.58 -6.48
CA PHE A 379 -6.24 -11.17 -5.95
C PHE A 379 -7.05 -12.39 -5.50
N LYS A 380 -7.40 -12.43 -4.21
CA LYS A 380 -8.14 -13.54 -3.61
C LYS A 380 -9.51 -13.12 -3.07
N GLY A 381 -10.45 -14.03 -3.22
CA GLY A 381 -11.84 -13.86 -2.86
C GLY A 381 -12.24 -14.67 -1.64
N TYR A 382 -13.53 -14.97 -1.55
CA TYR A 382 -14.08 -15.85 -0.54
C TYR A 382 -13.37 -17.22 -0.51
N SER A 383 -13.09 -17.73 0.71
CA SER A 383 -12.29 -18.94 0.93
C SER A 383 -10.88 -18.88 0.32
N ASP A 384 -10.32 -17.68 0.18
CA ASP A 384 -8.98 -17.40 -0.33
C ASP A 384 -8.72 -17.97 -1.74
N LYS A 385 -9.79 -18.14 -2.53
CA LYS A 385 -9.69 -18.53 -3.93
C LYS A 385 -9.16 -17.36 -4.75
N GLN A 386 -8.09 -17.57 -5.50
CA GLN A 386 -7.61 -16.60 -6.48
C GLN A 386 -8.68 -16.40 -7.55
N PHE A 387 -9.05 -15.14 -7.81
CA PHE A 387 -10.01 -14.79 -8.87
C PHE A 387 -9.37 -13.94 -9.97
N ALA A 388 -8.26 -13.27 -9.69
CA ALA A 388 -7.51 -12.53 -10.68
C ALA A 388 -6.01 -12.49 -10.34
N LYS A 389 -5.19 -12.35 -11.39
CA LYS A 389 -3.74 -12.18 -11.31
C LYS A 389 -3.30 -11.16 -12.35
N LEU A 390 -2.60 -10.12 -11.93
CA LEU A 390 -1.98 -9.14 -12.84
C LEU A 390 -0.46 -9.25 -12.71
N ASP A 391 0.19 -9.70 -13.77
CA ASP A 391 1.64 -9.79 -13.88
C ASP A 391 2.16 -8.58 -14.68
N LEU A 392 3.19 -7.90 -14.15
CA LEU A 392 3.86 -6.78 -14.79
C LEU A 392 5.31 -7.15 -15.15
N ASP A 393 5.72 -6.79 -16.35
CA ASP A 393 7.12 -6.73 -16.80
C ASP A 393 7.45 -5.28 -17.14
N LEU A 394 8.13 -4.60 -16.21
CA LEU A 394 8.53 -3.21 -16.34
C LEU A 394 9.83 -3.01 -17.13
N THR A 395 10.52 -4.09 -17.55
CA THR A 395 11.64 -3.97 -18.50
C THR A 395 11.09 -3.77 -19.90
N ASN A 396 10.13 -4.61 -20.26
CA ASN A 396 9.50 -4.62 -21.58
C ASN A 396 8.24 -3.77 -21.65
N LEU A 397 7.80 -3.20 -20.51
CA LEU A 397 6.58 -2.41 -20.37
C LEU A 397 5.34 -3.16 -20.88
N THR A 398 5.22 -4.41 -20.46
CA THR A 398 4.07 -5.26 -20.75
C THR A 398 3.38 -5.69 -19.47
N SER A 399 2.09 -5.98 -19.57
CA SER A 399 1.35 -6.59 -18.47
C SER A 399 0.32 -7.57 -18.97
N LYS A 400 -0.01 -8.52 -18.11
CA LYS A 400 -0.96 -9.59 -18.40
C LYS A 400 -1.90 -9.78 -17.23
N LEU A 401 -3.20 -9.60 -17.49
CA LEU A 401 -4.26 -9.90 -16.55
C LEU A 401 -4.88 -11.26 -16.88
N THR A 402 -4.94 -12.13 -15.88
CA THR A 402 -5.70 -13.38 -15.90
C THR A 402 -6.85 -13.28 -14.90
N VAL A 403 -8.05 -13.64 -15.30
CA VAL A 403 -9.27 -13.65 -14.48
C VAL A 403 -9.91 -15.02 -14.56
N GLU A 404 -10.36 -15.52 -13.42
CA GLU A 404 -11.02 -16.81 -13.27
C GLU A 404 -12.54 -16.69 -13.31
N ASN A 405 -13.22 -17.74 -13.79
CA ASN A 405 -14.68 -17.78 -13.90
C ASN A 405 -15.37 -18.07 -12.55
N ILE A 406 -15.24 -17.16 -11.59
CA ILE A 406 -15.79 -17.32 -10.24
C ILE A 406 -16.47 -16.05 -9.70
N LYS A 407 -17.34 -16.23 -8.70
CA LYS A 407 -17.78 -15.14 -7.83
C LYS A 407 -16.64 -14.78 -6.89
N THR A 408 -16.21 -13.53 -6.89
CA THR A 408 -15.08 -13.10 -6.04
C THR A 408 -15.47 -13.14 -4.57
N HIS A 409 -16.69 -12.73 -4.20
CA HIS A 409 -17.16 -12.77 -2.83
C HIS A 409 -18.68 -12.74 -2.68
N TYR A 410 -19.27 -13.75 -2.05
CA TYR A 410 -20.73 -13.92 -1.98
C TYR A 410 -21.50 -12.82 -1.21
N TYR A 411 -20.85 -12.11 -0.28
CA TYR A 411 -21.51 -11.14 0.61
C TYR A 411 -21.48 -9.68 0.12
N PHE A 412 -20.82 -9.38 -1.00
CA PHE A 412 -20.69 -8.00 -1.50
C PHE A 412 -21.40 -7.83 -2.84
N ASN A 413 -22.36 -6.91 -2.90
CA ASN A 413 -23.15 -6.66 -4.11
C ASN A 413 -22.59 -5.54 -5.00
N ASP A 414 -21.44 -5.00 -4.61
CA ASP A 414 -20.74 -3.85 -5.18
C ASP A 414 -19.26 -4.18 -5.46
N SER A 415 -18.48 -3.17 -5.84
CA SER A 415 -17.05 -3.32 -6.14
C SER A 415 -16.30 -3.91 -4.94
N TYR A 416 -15.71 -5.09 -5.17
CA TYR A 416 -14.90 -5.80 -4.20
C TYR A 416 -13.40 -5.57 -4.44
N ALA A 417 -12.99 -5.50 -5.70
CA ALA A 417 -11.66 -5.12 -6.14
C ALA A 417 -11.73 -4.42 -7.50
N SER A 418 -10.71 -3.63 -7.84
CA SER A 418 -10.61 -3.01 -9.16
C SER A 418 -9.15 -2.83 -9.61
N ILE A 419 -8.97 -2.77 -10.92
CA ILE A 419 -7.72 -2.42 -11.59
C ILE A 419 -8.03 -1.26 -12.54
N LEU A 420 -7.25 -0.19 -12.47
CA LEU A 420 -7.35 0.97 -13.35
C LEU A 420 -5.94 1.34 -13.84
N ILE A 421 -5.79 1.50 -15.15
CA ILE A 421 -4.57 2.00 -15.78
C ILE A 421 -4.90 3.27 -16.54
N GLN A 422 -4.16 4.33 -16.25
CA GLN A 422 -4.31 5.64 -16.87
C GLN A 422 -3.02 6.07 -17.56
N ASN A 423 -3.11 6.86 -18.64
CA ASN A 423 -1.94 7.47 -19.28
C ASN A 423 -1.37 8.60 -18.41
N GLU A 424 -0.28 9.23 -18.87
CA GLU A 424 0.39 10.35 -18.18
C GLU A 424 -0.50 11.60 -17.98
N TYR A 425 -1.66 11.68 -18.63
CA TYR A 425 -2.67 12.74 -18.50
C TYR A 425 -3.87 12.32 -17.64
N GLY A 426 -3.82 11.14 -17.03
CA GLY A 426 -4.89 10.60 -16.19
C GLY A 426 -6.06 9.97 -16.96
N GLN A 427 -5.93 9.80 -18.27
CA GLN A 427 -7.01 9.21 -19.07
C GLN A 427 -6.99 7.69 -18.98
N THR A 428 -8.16 7.09 -18.76
CA THR A 428 -8.32 5.64 -18.67
C THR A 428 -7.87 4.95 -19.96
N ILE A 429 -6.88 4.08 -19.84
CA ILE A 429 -6.41 3.15 -20.88
C ILE A 429 -7.05 1.78 -20.70
N PHE A 430 -7.22 1.36 -19.45
CA PHE A 430 -7.86 0.10 -19.10
C PHE A 430 -8.50 0.21 -17.72
N ASP A 431 -9.70 -0.33 -17.57
CA ASP A 431 -10.32 -0.53 -16.27
C ASP A 431 -10.97 -1.91 -16.18
N LYS A 432 -10.97 -2.46 -14.97
CA LYS A 432 -11.68 -3.68 -14.63
C LYS A 432 -12.18 -3.59 -13.21
N ASP A 433 -13.50 -3.59 -13.06
CA ASP A 433 -14.17 -3.69 -11.76
C ASP A 433 -14.65 -5.12 -11.49
N PHE A 434 -14.40 -5.62 -10.28
CA PHE A 434 -14.79 -6.95 -9.84
C PHE A 434 -15.90 -6.84 -8.79
N ILE A 435 -17.15 -7.01 -9.24
CA ILE A 435 -18.32 -7.01 -8.36
C ILE A 435 -18.39 -8.32 -7.56
N GLY A 436 -18.46 -8.23 -6.24
CA GLY A 436 -18.36 -9.37 -5.31
C GLY A 436 -19.20 -10.60 -5.69
N ASN A 437 -20.52 -10.40 -5.73
CA ASN A 437 -21.51 -11.46 -5.85
C ASN A 437 -21.82 -11.87 -7.29
N LYS A 438 -21.15 -11.25 -8.28
CA LYS A 438 -21.28 -11.55 -9.70
C LYS A 438 -20.16 -12.50 -10.13
N VAL A 439 -20.51 -13.43 -11.02
CA VAL A 439 -19.52 -14.28 -11.67
C VAL A 439 -18.78 -13.41 -12.68
N ASN A 440 -17.45 -13.42 -12.63
CA ASN A 440 -16.63 -12.77 -13.64
C ASN A 440 -16.38 -13.77 -14.76
N GLU A 441 -16.42 -13.36 -16.02
CA GLU A 441 -16.02 -14.24 -17.12
C GLU A 441 -14.51 -14.48 -17.09
N ALA A 442 -14.09 -15.72 -17.32
CA ALA A 442 -12.68 -16.04 -17.43
C ALA A 442 -12.07 -15.29 -18.63
N MET A 443 -10.94 -14.63 -18.41
CA MET A 443 -10.26 -13.89 -19.45
C MET A 443 -8.75 -13.87 -19.23
N VAL A 444 -8.01 -13.80 -20.34
CA VAL A 444 -6.59 -13.47 -20.35
C VAL A 444 -6.42 -12.28 -21.28
N LYS A 445 -5.82 -11.21 -20.79
CA LYS A 445 -5.70 -9.96 -21.53
C LYS A 445 -4.32 -9.35 -21.31
N ASP A 446 -3.62 -9.10 -22.41
CA ASP A 446 -2.44 -8.24 -22.39
C ASP A 446 -2.91 -6.78 -22.34
N ILE A 447 -2.38 -6.02 -21.39
CA ILE A 447 -2.71 -4.62 -21.18
C ILE A 447 -1.44 -3.78 -21.46
N PRO A 448 -1.51 -2.79 -22.36
CA PRO A 448 -0.34 -1.99 -22.70
C PRO A 448 0.11 -1.14 -21.52
N LEU A 449 1.42 -1.14 -21.23
CA LEU A 449 2.05 -0.21 -20.30
C LEU A 449 3.00 0.72 -21.07
N LYS A 450 3.19 1.93 -20.54
CA LYS A 450 4.25 2.85 -20.95
C LYS A 450 4.85 3.51 -19.71
N GLU A 451 6.06 4.03 -19.83
CA GLU A 451 6.60 4.92 -18.80
C GLU A 451 5.71 6.15 -18.63
N GLY A 452 5.49 6.54 -17.38
CA GLY A 452 4.62 7.67 -17.03
C GLY A 452 3.16 7.30 -16.79
N TYR A 453 2.71 6.10 -17.18
CA TYR A 453 1.36 5.62 -16.89
C TYR A 453 1.14 5.44 -15.39
N TYR A 454 -0.11 5.49 -14.98
CA TYR A 454 -0.53 5.25 -13.59
C TYR A 454 -1.30 3.94 -13.49
N LEU A 455 -0.98 3.12 -12.49
CA LEU A 455 -1.70 1.91 -12.12
C LEU A 455 -2.32 2.11 -10.74
N THR A 456 -3.64 1.96 -10.65
CA THR A 456 -4.40 1.98 -9.39
C THR A 456 -5.09 0.64 -9.18
N VAL A 457 -4.85 0.03 -8.02
CA VAL A 457 -5.43 -1.25 -7.60
C VAL A 457 -6.15 -1.09 -6.27
N LYS A 458 -7.43 -1.44 -6.24
CA LYS A 458 -8.27 -1.40 -5.03
C LYS A 458 -8.69 -2.81 -4.63
N HIS A 459 -8.75 -3.07 -3.33
CA HIS A 459 -9.25 -4.34 -2.80
C HIS A 459 -9.83 -4.17 -1.40
N ARG A 460 -11.09 -4.57 -1.21
CA ARG A 460 -11.81 -4.37 0.06
C ARG A 460 -11.16 -5.11 1.25
N GLU A 461 -10.74 -6.36 1.03
CA GLU A 461 -10.05 -7.19 2.04
C GLU A 461 -8.53 -7.26 1.82
N TYR A 462 -7.91 -6.13 1.44
CA TYR A 462 -6.51 -6.08 1.00
C TYR A 462 -5.52 -6.71 1.99
N SER A 463 -5.75 -6.61 3.30
CA SER A 463 -4.78 -7.04 4.32
C SER A 463 -4.42 -8.53 4.21
N ASN A 464 -5.41 -9.36 3.89
CA ASN A 464 -5.27 -10.82 3.88
C ASN A 464 -5.45 -11.44 2.50
N ARG A 465 -6.02 -10.71 1.53
CA ARG A 465 -6.44 -11.26 0.25
C ARG A 465 -5.90 -10.55 -1.00
N LEU A 466 -5.15 -9.46 -0.81
CA LEU A 466 -4.32 -8.87 -1.87
C LEU A 466 -2.85 -9.16 -1.56
N PHE A 467 -2.13 -9.66 -2.55
CA PHE A 467 -0.68 -9.86 -2.46
C PHE A 467 -0.01 -9.13 -3.61
N ILE A 468 0.92 -8.24 -3.29
CA ILE A 468 1.70 -7.49 -4.26
C ILE A 468 3.15 -7.89 -4.03
N ILE A 469 3.79 -8.48 -5.03
CA ILE A 469 5.10 -9.13 -4.90
C ILE A 469 6.02 -8.58 -5.96
N ASN A 470 7.20 -8.12 -5.56
CA ASN A 470 8.36 -7.94 -6.43
C ASN A 470 9.02 -9.31 -6.60
N ASN A 471 8.89 -9.89 -7.78
CA ASN A 471 9.36 -11.24 -8.05
C ASN A 471 10.90 -11.32 -8.10
N ASP A 472 11.57 -10.26 -8.54
CA ASP A 472 13.04 -10.24 -8.65
C ASP A 472 13.71 -10.30 -7.29
N LYS A 473 13.12 -9.61 -6.31
CA LYS A 473 13.64 -9.54 -4.94
C LYS A 473 12.97 -10.52 -3.98
N ASN A 474 11.90 -11.18 -4.43
CA ASN A 474 11.00 -11.97 -3.58
C ASN A 474 10.52 -11.19 -2.34
N LEU A 475 10.16 -9.91 -2.54
CA LEU A 475 9.69 -9.00 -1.50
C LEU A 475 8.22 -8.66 -1.71
N SER A 476 7.43 -8.66 -0.65
CA SER A 476 6.07 -8.12 -0.69
C SER A 476 6.11 -6.59 -0.60
N LEU A 477 5.32 -5.92 -1.43
CA LEU A 477 5.15 -4.48 -1.37
C LEU A 477 4.22 -4.09 -0.21
N ASN A 478 4.39 -2.85 0.26
CA ASN A 478 3.40 -2.20 1.11
C ASN A 478 2.06 -2.12 0.36
N LYS A 479 0.97 -2.47 1.04
CA LYS A 479 -0.38 -2.47 0.47
C LYS A 479 -1.41 -1.83 1.39
N GLY A 480 -2.35 -1.12 0.79
CA GLY A 480 -3.54 -0.54 1.40
C GLY A 480 -4.80 -0.99 0.69
N ALA A 481 -5.94 -0.42 1.09
CA ALA A 481 -7.21 -0.62 0.39
C ALA A 481 -7.19 -0.05 -1.04
N THR A 482 -6.37 0.98 -1.26
CA THR A 482 -6.04 1.58 -2.56
C THR A 482 -4.52 1.65 -2.69
N ASN A 483 -4.00 1.26 -3.85
CA ASN A 483 -2.58 1.19 -4.16
C ASN A 483 -2.35 1.81 -5.52
N SER A 484 -1.66 2.95 -5.56
CA SER A 484 -1.44 3.70 -6.79
C SER A 484 0.07 3.85 -7.06
N TYR A 485 0.45 3.63 -8.32
CA TYR A 485 1.84 3.65 -8.76
C TYR A 485 1.98 4.41 -10.08
N LYS A 486 2.99 5.28 -10.19
CA LYS A 486 3.49 5.77 -11.48
C LYS A 486 4.52 4.78 -12.01
N ILE A 487 4.29 4.28 -13.22
CA ILE A 487 5.12 3.27 -13.87
C ILE A 487 6.38 3.93 -14.45
N SER A 488 7.52 3.35 -14.12
CA SER A 488 8.80 3.64 -14.77
C SER A 488 9.50 2.33 -15.12
N LYS A 489 10.51 2.40 -15.99
CA LYS A 489 11.30 1.22 -16.30
C LYS A 489 11.94 0.66 -15.03
N ASN A 490 11.74 -0.63 -14.76
CA ASN A 490 12.26 -1.34 -13.60
C ASN A 490 11.87 -0.75 -12.22
N GLN A 491 10.76 -0.01 -12.13
CA GLN A 491 10.31 0.54 -10.86
C GLN A 491 8.81 0.89 -10.86
N LEU A 492 8.11 0.51 -9.79
CA LEU A 492 6.84 1.11 -9.42
C LEU A 492 7.11 2.30 -8.50
N ASN A 493 6.61 3.49 -8.81
CA ASN A 493 6.76 4.65 -7.93
C ASN A 493 5.43 4.89 -7.21
N PRO A 494 5.32 4.59 -5.90
CA PRO A 494 4.10 4.88 -5.15
C PRO A 494 3.71 6.35 -5.29
N ILE A 495 2.42 6.61 -5.47
CA ILE A 495 1.85 7.95 -5.61
C ILE A 495 0.47 7.99 -4.95
N ASP A 496 0.05 9.14 -4.44
CA ASP A 496 -1.33 9.31 -3.99
C ASP A 496 -2.28 9.30 -5.20
N GLU A 497 -3.45 8.67 -5.08
CA GLU A 497 -4.45 8.64 -6.17
C GLU A 497 -4.90 10.06 -6.54
N ASN A 498 -4.91 11.00 -5.58
CA ASN A 498 -5.30 12.39 -5.82
C ASN A 498 -4.25 13.20 -6.58
N ASP A 499 -3.01 12.73 -6.65
CA ASP A 499 -1.93 13.37 -7.40
C ASP A 499 -1.88 12.90 -8.86
N ILE A 500 -2.71 11.91 -9.23
CA ILE A 500 -2.89 11.50 -10.62
C ILE A 500 -3.62 12.64 -11.36
N PRO A 501 -3.10 13.13 -12.50
CA PRO A 501 -3.75 14.20 -13.25
C PRO A 501 -5.21 13.87 -13.57
N THR A 502 -6.06 14.89 -13.61
CA THR A 502 -7.41 14.74 -14.16
C THR A 502 -7.35 15.08 -15.65
N PRO A 503 -7.95 14.25 -16.54
CA PRO A 503 -7.97 14.54 -17.97
C PRO A 503 -8.59 15.91 -18.24
N ASP A 504 -7.87 16.75 -18.99
CA ASP A 504 -8.41 18.03 -19.43
C ASP A 504 -9.59 17.78 -20.38
N LYS A 505 -10.71 18.44 -20.11
CA LYS A 505 -11.95 18.32 -20.89
C LYS A 505 -11.94 19.21 -22.13
N ASN A 506 -10.89 20.01 -22.33
CA ASN A 506 -10.75 20.87 -23.49
C ASN A 506 -10.02 20.12 -24.63
N PRO A 507 -10.68 19.83 -25.77
CA PRO A 507 -10.05 19.13 -26.90
C PRO A 507 -8.86 19.90 -27.49
N TYR A 508 -8.78 21.21 -27.25
CA TYR A 508 -7.74 22.08 -27.81
C TYR A 508 -6.42 22.07 -27.05
N LEU A 509 -6.40 21.58 -25.80
CA LEU A 509 -5.21 21.59 -24.94
C LEU A 509 -4.50 20.25 -24.93
N GLY A 510 -3.24 20.23 -25.37
CA GLY A 510 -2.48 19.00 -25.58
C GLY A 510 -1.20 19.26 -26.37
N LYS A 511 -0.36 18.25 -26.49
CA LYS A 511 0.89 18.26 -27.26
C LYS A 511 0.82 17.42 -28.53
N ASN A 512 -0.15 16.52 -28.64
CA ASN A 512 -0.25 15.56 -29.71
C ASN A 512 -1.64 15.57 -30.34
N PHE A 513 -1.69 15.79 -31.64
CA PHE A 513 -2.94 15.83 -32.40
C PHE A 513 -2.79 14.97 -33.66
N ASN A 514 -3.84 14.26 -34.04
CA ASN A 514 -3.91 13.54 -35.30
C ASN A 514 -5.06 14.10 -36.12
N ILE A 515 -4.78 14.38 -37.40
CA ILE A 515 -5.80 14.66 -38.39
C ILE A 515 -5.84 13.51 -39.38
N THR A 516 -6.94 12.78 -39.41
CA THR A 516 -7.19 11.68 -40.35
C THR A 516 -8.06 12.18 -41.50
N PHE A 517 -7.59 11.96 -42.73
CA PHE A 517 -8.30 12.27 -43.97
C PHE A 517 -8.85 11.00 -44.62
N LYS A 518 -10.18 10.91 -44.74
CA LYS A 518 -10.87 9.75 -45.34
C LYS A 518 -11.51 10.06 -46.69
N GLY A 519 -11.41 9.08 -47.57
CA GLY A 519 -11.91 9.13 -48.94
C GLY A 519 -13.19 8.30 -49.14
N LEU A 520 -13.49 7.99 -50.40
CA LEU A 520 -14.63 7.15 -50.77
C LEU A 520 -14.59 5.77 -50.09
N GLY A 521 -15.63 5.43 -49.31
CA GLY A 521 -15.65 4.16 -48.55
C GLY A 521 -14.86 4.22 -47.24
N ASP A 522 -14.61 5.43 -46.74
CA ASP A 522 -13.96 5.74 -45.46
C ASP A 522 -12.51 5.23 -45.33
N TRP A 523 -11.89 4.93 -46.47
CA TRP A 523 -10.48 4.58 -46.53
C TRP A 523 -9.62 5.79 -46.16
N ILE A 524 -8.55 5.58 -45.40
CA ILE A 524 -7.65 6.64 -44.95
C ILE A 524 -6.63 6.90 -46.05
N PHE A 525 -6.73 8.04 -46.74
CA PHE A 525 -5.78 8.42 -47.79
C PHE A 525 -4.65 9.32 -47.27
N GLY A 526 -4.83 9.95 -46.12
CA GLY A 526 -3.79 10.75 -45.48
C GLY A 526 -3.96 10.89 -43.97
N GLU A 527 -2.85 11.08 -43.27
CA GLU A 527 -2.80 11.35 -41.84
C GLU A 527 -1.76 12.42 -41.54
N LEU A 528 -2.11 13.43 -40.75
CA LEU A 528 -1.19 14.45 -40.25
C LEU A 528 -1.08 14.34 -38.73
N ASN A 529 0.10 13.92 -38.26
CA ASN A 529 0.41 13.82 -36.84
C ASN A 529 1.20 15.05 -36.39
N LEU A 530 0.65 15.82 -35.46
CA LEU A 530 1.31 16.97 -34.85
C LEU A 530 1.89 16.56 -33.50
N ASP A 531 3.18 16.82 -33.31
CA ASP A 531 3.85 16.72 -32.02
C ASP A 531 4.48 18.08 -31.68
N LEU A 532 3.80 18.80 -30.81
CA LEU A 532 4.19 20.13 -30.37
C LEU A 532 5.41 20.11 -29.42
N THR A 533 5.77 18.93 -28.88
CA THR A 533 6.95 18.76 -28.04
C THR A 533 8.21 18.67 -28.89
N SER A 534 8.20 17.78 -29.89
CA SER A 534 9.31 17.66 -30.84
C SER A 534 9.27 18.74 -31.94
N LYS A 535 8.21 19.56 -31.99
CA LYS A 535 8.03 20.64 -32.97
C LYS A 535 7.98 20.12 -34.40
N GLN A 536 7.33 18.97 -34.58
CA GLN A 536 7.24 18.27 -35.86
C GLN A 536 5.79 17.98 -36.24
N ALA A 537 5.51 18.09 -37.54
CA ALA A 537 4.31 17.58 -38.17
C ALA A 537 4.69 16.49 -39.18
N ASN A 538 4.18 15.28 -39.00
CA ASN A 538 4.40 14.16 -39.91
C ASN A 538 3.16 13.96 -40.77
N LEU A 539 3.29 14.24 -42.06
CA LEU A 539 2.25 13.98 -43.06
C LEU A 539 2.55 12.65 -43.75
N LYS A 540 1.62 11.70 -43.62
CA LYS A 540 1.63 10.43 -44.32
C LYS A 540 0.50 10.40 -45.35
N ILE A 541 0.83 10.09 -46.59
CA ILE A 541 -0.11 9.96 -47.71
C ILE A 541 -0.05 8.54 -48.23
N ASN A 542 -1.21 7.91 -48.39
CA ASN A 542 -1.33 6.59 -48.98
C ASN A 542 -1.60 6.71 -50.49
N LYS A 543 -0.98 5.84 -51.28
CA LYS A 543 -1.19 5.80 -52.73
C LYS A 543 -2.65 5.44 -53.04
N GLY A 544 -3.33 6.28 -53.83
CA GLY A 544 -4.72 6.07 -54.25
C GLY A 544 -5.45 7.38 -54.52
N GLU A 545 -6.66 7.28 -55.05
CA GLU A 545 -7.55 8.42 -55.33
C GLU A 545 -8.43 8.71 -54.12
N PRO A 546 -8.37 9.91 -53.51
CA PRO A 546 -9.21 10.24 -52.37
C PRO A 546 -10.68 9.95 -52.65
N HIS A 547 -11.19 10.40 -53.80
CA HIS A 547 -12.60 10.27 -54.15
C HIS A 547 -12.86 10.51 -55.65
N VAL A 548 -13.12 9.43 -56.40
CA VAL A 548 -13.28 9.39 -57.87
C VAL A 548 -14.30 10.39 -58.46
N TYR A 549 -15.31 10.83 -57.69
CA TYR A 549 -16.35 11.75 -58.19
C TYR A 549 -15.99 13.25 -58.13
N PHE A 550 -14.81 13.62 -57.64
CA PHE A 550 -14.37 15.02 -57.58
C PHE A 550 -13.15 15.25 -58.46
N THR A 551 -13.30 15.99 -59.56
CA THR A 551 -12.21 16.29 -60.50
C THR A 551 -11.34 17.48 -60.09
N ASP A 552 -11.63 18.07 -58.94
CA ASP A 552 -10.99 19.25 -58.36
C ASP A 552 -10.54 18.99 -56.91
N SER A 553 -10.10 20.04 -56.20
CA SER A 553 -9.63 19.94 -54.81
C SER A 553 -10.71 19.34 -53.91
N TYR A 554 -10.37 18.18 -53.33
CA TYR A 554 -11.21 17.42 -52.42
C TYR A 554 -10.82 17.67 -50.96
N ALA A 555 -9.52 17.73 -50.69
CA ALA A 555 -8.97 18.09 -49.39
C ALA A 555 -7.64 18.83 -49.55
N SER A 556 -7.22 19.59 -48.55
CA SER A 556 -5.88 20.16 -48.52
C SER A 556 -5.39 20.42 -47.11
N VAL A 557 -4.06 20.47 -46.97
CA VAL A 557 -3.37 20.94 -45.78
C VAL A 557 -2.41 22.06 -46.19
N VAL A 558 -2.46 23.17 -45.45
CA VAL A 558 -1.56 24.31 -45.63
C VAL A 558 -0.99 24.69 -44.27
N ILE A 559 0.34 24.71 -44.15
CA ILE A 559 1.06 25.14 -42.95
C ILE A 559 1.78 26.44 -43.27
N LYS A 560 1.51 27.48 -42.47
CA LYS A 560 2.14 28.79 -42.58
C LYS A 560 2.89 29.16 -41.32
N ASP A 561 3.98 29.90 -41.47
CA ASP A 561 4.77 30.41 -40.34
C ASP A 561 4.04 31.58 -39.62
N THR A 562 4.70 32.16 -38.63
CA THR A 562 4.17 33.29 -37.85
C THR A 562 3.97 34.58 -38.66
N GLU A 563 4.67 34.73 -39.78
CA GLU A 563 4.59 35.90 -40.67
C GLU A 563 3.62 35.65 -41.85
N GLY A 564 3.07 34.44 -41.96
CA GLY A 564 2.15 34.02 -43.02
C GLY A 564 2.82 33.42 -44.26
N ASN A 565 4.13 33.15 -44.22
CA ASN A 565 4.85 32.49 -45.30
C ASN A 565 4.44 31.01 -45.40
N ASN A 566 4.36 30.48 -46.62
CA ASN A 566 4.00 29.09 -46.85
C ASN A 566 5.17 28.14 -46.51
N VAL A 567 5.00 27.34 -45.46
CA VAL A 567 5.99 26.35 -45.02
C VAL A 567 5.78 25.04 -45.78
N TYR A 568 4.53 24.60 -45.89
CA TYR A 568 4.15 23.40 -46.62
C TYR A 568 2.71 23.50 -47.11
N SER A 569 2.44 22.95 -48.29
CA SER A 569 1.09 22.85 -48.84
C SER A 569 0.94 21.55 -49.62
N GLU A 570 -0.18 20.87 -49.40
CA GLU A 570 -0.59 19.70 -50.19
C GLU A 570 -2.06 19.84 -50.56
N ASP A 571 -2.36 19.70 -51.85
CA ASP A 571 -3.73 19.70 -52.39
C ASP A 571 -4.08 18.33 -52.96
N PHE A 572 -5.11 17.71 -52.41
CA PHE A 572 -5.58 16.40 -52.79
C PHE A 572 -6.73 16.53 -53.77
N ILE A 573 -6.44 16.35 -55.06
CA ILE A 573 -7.46 16.31 -56.12
C ILE A 573 -8.20 14.96 -56.05
N GLY A 574 -9.53 14.99 -55.95
CA GLY A 574 -10.31 13.79 -55.61
C GLY A 574 -10.12 12.60 -56.55
N SER A 575 -10.15 12.85 -57.86
CA SER A 575 -10.03 11.84 -58.92
C SER A 575 -8.58 11.66 -59.42
N LYS A 576 -7.59 12.21 -58.72
CA LYS A 576 -6.18 12.05 -59.07
C LYS A 576 -5.53 11.09 -58.08
N THR A 577 -4.82 10.10 -58.61
CA THR A 577 -4.07 9.18 -57.75
C THR A 577 -2.93 9.93 -57.06
N ASN A 578 -2.95 9.94 -55.73
CA ASN A 578 -1.82 10.39 -54.91
C ASN A 578 -0.68 9.36 -54.97
N ASN A 579 0.56 9.83 -54.85
CA ASN A 579 1.69 8.96 -54.57
C ASN A 579 1.83 8.75 -53.06
N ALA A 580 2.38 7.60 -52.66
CA ALA A 580 2.71 7.38 -51.26
C ALA A 580 3.84 8.35 -50.85
N LEU A 581 3.65 9.03 -49.73
CA LEU A 581 4.61 10.00 -49.19
C LEU A 581 4.61 9.91 -47.67
N GLU A 582 5.78 10.08 -47.07
CA GLU A 582 5.92 10.37 -45.65
C GLU A 582 6.87 11.55 -45.51
N LYS A 583 6.36 12.67 -45.01
CA LYS A 583 7.10 13.94 -44.92
C LYS A 583 7.03 14.48 -43.50
N ASN A 584 8.20 14.73 -42.92
CA ASN A 584 8.33 15.49 -41.67
C ASN A 584 8.49 16.97 -41.99
N ILE A 585 7.75 17.80 -41.27
CA ILE A 585 7.67 19.24 -41.46
C ILE A 585 7.92 19.90 -40.11
N SER A 586 8.97 20.71 -40.02
CA SER A 586 9.26 21.48 -38.81
C SER A 586 8.19 22.55 -38.58
N ILE A 587 7.61 22.58 -37.38
CA ILE A 587 6.57 23.54 -36.97
C ILE A 587 7.00 24.29 -35.71
N LYS A 588 6.45 25.48 -35.46
CA LYS A 588 6.75 26.25 -34.24
C LYS A 588 5.48 26.82 -33.64
N SER A 589 5.55 27.18 -32.36
CA SER A 589 4.51 27.97 -31.70
C SER A 589 4.26 29.26 -32.49
N GLY A 590 2.99 29.56 -32.72
CA GLY A 590 2.51 30.66 -33.54
C GLY A 590 2.27 30.35 -35.02
N TYR A 591 2.68 29.18 -35.52
CA TYR A 591 2.37 28.74 -36.90
C TYR A 591 0.87 28.49 -37.07
N TYR A 592 0.40 28.55 -38.31
CA TYR A 592 -1.00 28.32 -38.68
C TYR A 592 -1.13 27.06 -39.53
N ILE A 593 -2.16 26.26 -39.26
CA ILE A 593 -2.52 25.07 -40.04
C ILE A 593 -3.92 25.28 -40.56
N THR A 594 -4.09 25.31 -41.88
CA THR A 594 -5.40 25.37 -42.54
C THR A 594 -5.69 24.04 -43.20
N ILE A 595 -6.89 23.52 -42.95
CA ILE A 595 -7.35 22.22 -43.42
C ILE A 595 -8.65 22.43 -44.17
N LYS A 596 -8.72 21.91 -45.39
CA LYS A 596 -9.95 21.88 -46.18
C LYS A 596 -10.32 20.45 -46.47
N HIS A 597 -11.61 20.14 -46.43
CA HIS A 597 -12.14 18.82 -46.77
C HIS A 597 -13.59 18.94 -47.22
N ARG A 598 -13.93 18.47 -48.43
CA ARG A 598 -15.29 18.61 -48.97
C ARG A 598 -16.35 17.90 -48.14
N GLU A 599 -15.99 16.77 -47.53
CA GLU A 599 -16.86 15.91 -46.72
C GLU A 599 -16.44 15.91 -45.24
N SER A 600 -16.19 17.09 -44.66
CA SER A 600 -15.65 17.25 -43.29
C SER A 600 -16.44 16.50 -42.21
N ASP A 601 -17.78 16.49 -42.30
CA ASP A 601 -18.63 15.99 -41.22
C ASP A 601 -18.42 14.49 -40.94
N ASN A 602 -18.21 13.70 -41.99
CA ASN A 602 -18.13 12.24 -41.90
C ASN A 602 -16.72 11.69 -42.13
N ARG A 603 -15.85 12.45 -42.82
CA ARG A 603 -14.59 11.93 -43.37
C ARG A 603 -13.34 12.71 -42.96
N LEU A 604 -13.50 13.79 -42.20
CA LEU A 604 -12.40 14.43 -41.49
C LEU A 604 -12.52 14.08 -40.00
N ILE A 605 -11.42 13.67 -39.38
CA ILE A 605 -11.34 13.43 -37.94
C ILE A 605 -10.13 14.19 -37.43
N ILE A 606 -10.33 15.02 -36.40
CA ILE A 606 -9.26 15.82 -35.78
C ILE A 606 -9.29 15.47 -34.29
N THR A 607 -8.31 14.71 -33.81
CA THR A 607 -8.32 14.19 -32.44
C THR A 607 -7.11 14.69 -31.68
N ASN A 608 -7.33 15.19 -30.46
CA ASN A 608 -6.27 15.37 -29.48
C ASN A 608 -5.94 14.02 -28.85
N ILE A 609 -4.73 13.53 -29.09
CA ILE A 609 -4.31 12.19 -28.66
C ILE A 609 -4.02 12.14 -27.16
N ASN A 610 -3.79 13.28 -26.50
CA ASN A 610 -3.54 13.33 -25.06
C ASN A 610 -4.80 13.08 -24.23
N ASN A 611 -5.96 13.57 -24.70
CA ASN A 611 -7.26 13.40 -24.02
C ASN A 611 -8.33 12.64 -24.84
N ASN A 612 -7.99 12.14 -26.03
CA ASN A 612 -8.88 11.47 -27.00
C ASN A 612 -10.17 12.22 -27.31
N LEU A 613 -10.18 13.55 -27.19
CA LEU A 613 -11.32 14.36 -27.58
C LEU A 613 -11.17 14.82 -29.04
N GLU A 614 -12.26 14.79 -29.78
CA GLU A 614 -12.33 15.33 -31.14
C GLU A 614 -12.44 16.86 -31.07
N LEU A 615 -11.69 17.55 -31.92
CA LEU A 615 -11.78 19.00 -32.12
C LEU A 615 -12.91 19.31 -33.10
N ASP A 616 -13.36 20.58 -33.11
CA ASP A 616 -14.26 21.06 -34.15
C ASP A 616 -13.71 20.73 -35.56
N LYS A 617 -14.61 20.52 -36.51
CA LYS A 617 -14.27 20.33 -37.91
C LYS A 617 -15.26 21.07 -38.79
N ASP A 618 -14.77 21.53 -39.94
CA ASP A 618 -15.55 22.24 -40.94
C ASP A 618 -14.89 22.01 -42.31
N LYS A 619 -15.57 22.39 -43.39
CA LYS A 619 -15.05 22.30 -44.77
C LYS A 619 -13.79 23.14 -44.97
N ASN A 620 -13.63 24.19 -44.18
CA ASN A 620 -12.42 25.00 -44.06
C ASN A 620 -12.21 25.35 -42.60
N ILE A 621 -11.11 24.90 -42.00
CA ILE A 621 -10.78 25.17 -40.61
C ILE A 621 -9.31 25.54 -40.45
N THR A 622 -9.05 26.55 -39.63
CA THR A 622 -7.69 27.02 -39.35
C THR A 622 -7.40 26.93 -37.85
N TYR A 623 -6.19 26.46 -37.53
CA TYR A 623 -5.65 26.41 -36.19
C TYR A 623 -4.36 27.19 -36.10
N LYS A 624 -4.19 27.94 -35.02
CA LYS A 624 -2.91 28.48 -34.58
C LYS A 624 -2.28 27.53 -33.57
N ILE A 625 -1.03 27.14 -33.80
CA ILE A 625 -0.24 26.36 -32.85
C ILE A 625 0.16 27.28 -31.70
N THR A 626 0.04 26.77 -30.48
CA THR A 626 0.52 27.44 -29.26
C THR A 626 1.45 26.49 -28.50
N ASP A 627 2.10 26.99 -27.46
CA ASP A 627 2.94 26.14 -26.61
C ASP A 627 2.14 25.08 -25.85
N VAL A 628 0.83 25.21 -25.70
CA VAL A 628 -0.01 24.30 -24.89
C VAL A 628 -1.08 23.55 -25.68
N GLY A 629 -1.15 23.76 -27.00
CA GLY A 629 -2.17 23.13 -27.84
C GLY A 629 -2.49 23.95 -29.09
N LEU A 630 -3.69 23.74 -29.62
CA LEU A 630 -4.19 24.42 -30.81
C LEU A 630 -5.26 25.44 -30.44
N VAL A 631 -5.33 26.55 -31.15
CA VAL A 631 -6.42 27.52 -31.03
C VAL A 631 -7.09 27.65 -32.38
N LYS A 632 -8.39 27.39 -32.46
CA LYS A 632 -9.16 27.64 -33.68
C LYS A 632 -9.18 29.14 -33.96
N CYS A 633 -8.85 29.54 -35.17
CA CYS A 633 -8.80 30.94 -35.59
C CYS A 633 -9.34 31.12 -37.00
N SER A 634 -9.57 32.37 -37.41
CA SER A 634 -9.95 32.69 -38.78
C SER A 634 -8.73 32.72 -39.71
N GLU A 635 -8.90 32.31 -40.97
CA GLU A 635 -7.87 32.43 -42.02
C GLU A 635 -7.43 33.89 -42.24
N ASN A 636 -8.29 34.87 -41.92
CA ASN A 636 -7.97 36.31 -41.99
C ASN A 636 -7.01 36.79 -40.88
N GLU A 637 -6.81 35.99 -39.82
CA GLU A 637 -5.85 36.29 -38.76
C GLU A 637 -4.40 35.92 -39.16
N ILE A 638 -4.24 35.20 -40.27
CA ILE A 638 -2.92 34.86 -40.80
C ILE A 638 -2.30 36.13 -41.39
N PRO A 639 -1.11 36.57 -40.93
CA PRO A 639 -0.48 37.77 -41.46
C PRO A 639 -0.15 37.64 -42.95
N THR A 640 0.02 38.79 -43.62
CA THR A 640 0.58 38.83 -44.98
C THR A 640 2.07 39.17 -44.88
N PRO A 641 2.97 38.33 -45.42
CA PRO A 641 4.40 38.59 -45.34
C PRO A 641 4.78 39.91 -46.03
N SER A 642 5.49 40.78 -45.30
CA SER A 642 6.13 41.96 -45.90
C SER A 642 7.48 41.62 -46.55
N LYS A 643 8.14 40.56 -46.05
CA LYS A 643 9.39 40.00 -46.56
C LYS A 643 9.21 38.49 -46.70
N PRO A 644 8.97 37.98 -47.91
CA PRO A 644 8.67 36.57 -48.10
C PRO A 644 9.84 35.68 -47.68
N THR A 645 9.51 34.60 -47.01
CA THR A 645 10.41 33.47 -46.74
C THR A 645 9.97 32.31 -47.62
N TYR A 646 10.92 31.71 -48.33
CA TYR A 646 10.71 30.61 -49.25
C TYR A 646 11.30 29.35 -48.67
N TYR A 647 10.45 28.45 -48.17
CA TYR A 647 10.86 27.17 -47.57
C TYR A 647 11.13 26.09 -48.63
N GLY A 648 12.19 25.32 -48.41
CA GLY A 648 12.75 24.29 -49.30
C GLY A 648 14.28 24.33 -49.24
N ASN A 649 14.94 23.28 -49.73
CA ASN A 649 16.39 23.11 -49.72
C ASN A 649 17.00 23.28 -51.11
N GLU A 650 16.25 23.04 -52.19
CA GLU A 650 16.74 23.20 -53.55
C GLU A 650 16.19 24.47 -54.24
N PHE A 651 17.11 25.31 -54.70
CA PHE A 651 16.78 26.51 -55.45
C PHE A 651 17.65 26.64 -56.70
N ASN A 652 17.09 27.18 -57.77
CA ASN A 652 17.79 27.44 -59.01
C ASN A 652 17.63 28.91 -59.41
N THR A 653 18.72 29.53 -59.83
CA THR A 653 18.75 30.88 -60.38
C THR A 653 19.33 30.85 -61.79
N VAL A 654 18.56 31.32 -62.78
CA VAL A 654 18.99 31.39 -64.18
C VAL A 654 19.15 32.84 -64.62
N PHE A 655 20.32 33.17 -65.16
CA PHE A 655 20.65 34.49 -65.69
C PHE A 655 20.73 34.43 -67.21
N LYS A 656 19.91 35.25 -67.90
CA LYS A 656 19.85 35.31 -69.36
C LYS A 656 20.40 36.64 -69.90
N GLY A 657 21.20 36.53 -70.94
CA GLY A 657 21.86 37.63 -71.63
C GLY A 657 21.13 38.03 -72.91
N TYR A 658 21.87 38.62 -73.85
CA TYR A 658 21.33 38.99 -75.16
C TYR A 658 20.79 37.77 -75.91
N GLY A 659 19.58 37.89 -76.48
CA GLY A 659 18.90 36.78 -77.16
C GLY A 659 18.45 35.65 -76.24
N ASP A 660 18.24 35.95 -74.95
CA ASP A 660 17.81 35.03 -73.90
C ASP A 660 18.76 33.84 -73.66
N ARG A 661 20.01 33.98 -74.10
CA ARG A 661 21.07 32.99 -73.86
C ARG A 661 21.36 32.91 -72.37
N ILE A 662 21.30 31.72 -71.79
CA ILE A 662 21.75 31.49 -70.41
C ILE A 662 23.27 31.70 -70.37
N PHE A 663 23.74 32.60 -69.50
CA PHE A 663 25.17 32.84 -69.31
C PHE A 663 25.65 32.43 -67.92
N VAL A 664 24.75 32.41 -66.93
CA VAL A 664 25.00 31.87 -65.58
C VAL A 664 23.79 31.07 -65.12
N GLU A 665 24.05 29.93 -64.49
CA GLU A 665 23.06 29.16 -63.73
C GLU A 665 23.63 28.84 -62.35
N MET A 666 22.90 29.20 -61.30
CA MET A 666 23.29 28.95 -59.91
C MET A 666 22.30 27.99 -59.27
N ASN A 667 22.78 26.80 -58.90
CA ASN A 667 22.01 25.79 -58.17
C ASN A 667 22.43 25.84 -56.70
N MET A 668 21.47 26.07 -55.81
CA MET A 668 21.66 26.11 -54.36
C MET A 668 21.03 24.86 -53.75
N ASN A 669 21.81 24.14 -52.95
CA ASN A 669 21.37 23.03 -52.13
C ASN A 669 21.71 23.33 -50.67
N LEU A 670 20.69 23.62 -49.87
CA LEU A 670 20.83 23.99 -48.47
C LEU A 670 21.18 22.79 -47.58
N ASP A 671 20.80 21.56 -47.97
CA ASP A 671 21.20 20.35 -47.23
C ASP A 671 22.70 20.07 -47.38
N GLU A 672 23.26 20.39 -48.55
CA GLU A 672 24.69 20.29 -48.83
C GLU A 672 25.48 21.54 -48.43
N ASN A 673 24.80 22.59 -47.95
CA ASN A 673 25.33 23.93 -47.68
C ASN A 673 26.14 24.50 -48.86
N GLN A 674 25.69 24.27 -50.11
CA GLN A 674 26.47 24.59 -51.31
C GLN A 674 25.66 25.29 -52.40
N ALA A 675 26.30 26.28 -53.03
CA ALA A 675 25.86 26.89 -54.28
C ALA A 675 26.85 26.53 -55.40
N THR A 676 26.36 25.90 -56.47
CA THR A 676 27.13 25.62 -57.69
C THR A 676 26.78 26.66 -58.75
N ILE A 677 27.75 27.49 -59.14
CA ILE A 677 27.64 28.53 -60.15
C ILE A 677 28.27 28.04 -61.46
N ASN A 678 27.45 27.78 -62.46
CA ASN A 678 27.85 27.36 -63.79
C ASN A 678 27.85 28.56 -64.75
N ILE A 679 29.01 28.85 -65.34
CA ILE A 679 29.20 29.95 -66.30
C ILE A 679 29.31 29.35 -67.70
N SER A 680 28.51 29.85 -68.64
CA SER A 680 28.55 29.44 -70.05
C SER A 680 29.53 30.29 -70.86
N GLU A 681 30.14 29.69 -71.87
CA GLU A 681 31.04 30.40 -72.78
C GLU A 681 30.28 31.44 -73.63
N GLY A 682 30.89 32.60 -73.87
CA GLY A 682 30.40 33.62 -74.80
C GLY A 682 30.20 35.02 -74.18
N ILE A 683 29.80 35.98 -75.01
CA ILE A 683 29.47 37.37 -74.60
C ILE A 683 28.14 37.42 -73.86
N VAL A 684 28.06 38.05 -72.69
CA VAL A 684 26.84 38.13 -71.85
C VAL A 684 25.75 38.96 -72.53
N HIS A 685 26.04 40.23 -72.83
CA HIS A 685 25.13 41.13 -73.51
C HIS A 685 25.89 42.23 -74.26
N SER A 686 25.84 42.21 -75.59
CA SER A 686 26.66 43.06 -76.48
C SER A 686 26.46 44.57 -76.32
N TYR A 687 25.32 45.01 -75.79
CA TYR A 687 24.98 46.43 -75.60
C TYR A 687 25.32 47.03 -74.22
N PHE A 688 25.82 46.24 -73.25
CA PHE A 688 26.15 46.73 -71.90
C PHE A 688 27.65 46.65 -71.64
N SER A 689 28.34 47.80 -71.65
CA SER A 689 29.78 47.88 -71.36
C SER A 689 30.14 47.83 -69.86
N ASN A 690 29.14 47.86 -68.98
CA ASN A 690 29.29 47.82 -67.52
C ASN A 690 28.80 46.48 -66.96
N THR A 691 28.85 46.32 -65.63
CA THR A 691 28.26 45.17 -64.92
C THR A 691 26.77 45.03 -65.27
N TYR A 692 26.44 43.94 -65.94
CA TYR A 692 25.09 43.57 -66.37
C TYR A 692 24.37 42.70 -65.32
N ALA A 693 25.12 41.84 -64.63
CA ALA A 693 24.63 41.05 -63.51
C ALA A 693 25.76 40.81 -62.49
N SER A 694 25.39 40.50 -61.25
CA SER A 694 26.35 40.06 -60.23
C SER A 694 25.76 39.07 -59.25
N VAL A 695 26.65 38.27 -58.67
CA VAL A 695 26.36 37.40 -57.52
C VAL A 695 27.38 37.73 -56.43
N LEU A 696 26.88 38.07 -55.25
CA LEU A 696 27.66 38.32 -54.05
C LEU A 696 27.14 37.42 -52.94
N ILE A 697 28.01 36.58 -52.38
CA ILE A 697 27.69 35.71 -51.25
C ILE A 697 28.60 36.09 -50.10
N LYS A 698 27.99 36.35 -48.94
CA LYS A 698 28.67 36.58 -47.67
C LYS A 698 28.30 35.48 -46.69
N ASN A 699 29.25 35.07 -45.86
CA ASN A 699 28.97 34.14 -44.76
C ASN A 699 28.17 34.83 -43.64
N SER A 700 27.83 34.07 -42.59
CA SER A 700 27.11 34.57 -41.41
C SER A 700 27.88 35.63 -40.60
N GLN A 701 29.20 35.75 -40.78
CA GLN A 701 30.04 36.82 -40.23
C GLN A 701 30.10 38.07 -41.13
N ASN A 702 29.30 38.11 -42.21
CA ASN A 702 29.25 39.18 -43.21
C ASN A 702 30.57 39.35 -43.99
N GLU A 703 31.40 38.32 -44.05
CA GLU A 703 32.62 38.26 -44.86
C GLU A 703 32.27 37.75 -46.26
N THR A 704 32.83 38.37 -47.29
CA THR A 704 32.61 37.95 -48.69
C THR A 704 33.32 36.63 -48.96
N VAL A 705 32.54 35.57 -49.22
CA VAL A 705 33.04 34.25 -49.61
C VAL A 705 32.99 34.04 -51.12
N TYR A 706 32.12 34.79 -51.82
CA TYR A 706 32.07 34.80 -53.27
C TYR A 706 31.61 36.16 -53.79
N SER A 707 32.23 36.64 -54.87
CA SER A 707 31.82 37.86 -55.53
C SER A 707 32.20 37.81 -57.01
N LYS A 708 31.20 37.87 -57.89
CA LYS A 708 31.40 37.86 -59.33
C LYS A 708 30.55 38.91 -60.02
N ASN A 709 31.21 39.77 -60.79
CA ASN A 709 30.57 40.75 -61.67
C ASN A 709 30.65 40.26 -63.12
N PHE A 710 29.52 40.25 -63.81
CA PHE A 710 29.39 39.89 -65.22
C PHE A 710 29.24 41.17 -66.04
N ILE A 711 30.30 41.60 -66.72
CA ILE A 711 30.30 42.75 -67.62
C ILE A 711 29.71 42.33 -68.96
N GLY A 712 28.73 43.06 -69.48
CA GLY A 712 27.93 42.63 -70.63
C GLY A 712 28.77 42.32 -71.87
N THR A 713 29.70 43.19 -72.25
CA THR A 713 30.53 43.06 -73.47
C THR A 713 31.67 42.06 -73.34
N ASN A 714 31.95 41.53 -72.14
CA ASN A 714 33.06 40.59 -71.95
C ASN A 714 32.70 39.19 -72.47
N ASN A 715 33.68 38.53 -73.08
CA ASN A 715 33.59 37.13 -73.46
C ASN A 715 34.10 36.24 -72.32
N TYR A 716 33.24 35.38 -71.77
CA TYR A 716 33.59 34.48 -70.66
C TYR A 716 33.88 33.07 -71.19
N SER A 717 34.81 32.35 -70.56
CA SER A 717 35.02 30.91 -70.81
C SER A 717 34.10 30.07 -69.92
N LYS A 718 33.77 28.86 -70.37
CA LYS A 718 33.00 27.90 -69.57
C LYS A 718 33.69 27.60 -68.24
N ASN A 719 32.99 27.76 -67.12
CA ASN A 719 33.50 27.48 -65.78
C ASN A 719 32.41 26.93 -64.86
N SER A 720 32.79 26.27 -63.77
CA SER A 720 31.90 25.85 -62.69
C SER A 720 32.59 26.11 -61.35
N GLU A 721 31.91 26.80 -60.44
CA GLU A 721 32.45 27.25 -59.15
C GLU A 721 31.50 26.77 -58.05
N ILE A 722 32.03 26.17 -56.97
CA ILE A 722 31.24 25.72 -55.81
C ILE A 722 31.57 26.63 -54.62
N VAL A 723 30.54 27.10 -53.92
CA VAL A 723 30.62 28.06 -52.81
C VAL A 723 29.82 27.56 -51.62
N SER A 724 30.36 27.71 -50.41
CA SER A 724 29.62 27.41 -49.16
C SER A 724 28.51 28.44 -48.91
N ILE A 725 27.32 27.98 -48.55
CA ILE A 725 26.16 28.80 -48.19
C ILE A 725 25.51 28.28 -46.90
N ASP A 726 26.24 28.38 -45.79
CA ASP A 726 25.75 27.98 -44.48
C ASP A 726 24.58 28.85 -43.99
N GLU A 727 23.82 28.37 -43.00
CA GLU A 727 22.78 29.16 -42.34
C GLU A 727 23.30 30.54 -41.91
N GLY A 728 22.53 31.58 -42.22
CA GLY A 728 22.89 32.97 -42.00
C GLY A 728 23.66 33.63 -43.16
N SER A 729 24.11 32.87 -44.17
CA SER A 729 24.74 33.43 -45.37
C SER A 729 23.82 34.39 -46.10
N ILE A 730 24.38 35.46 -46.66
CA ILE A 730 23.66 36.51 -47.40
C ILE A 730 24.02 36.43 -48.88
N ILE A 731 23.02 36.18 -49.72
CA ILE A 731 23.13 36.05 -51.18
C ILE A 731 22.49 37.28 -51.81
N THR A 732 23.28 38.10 -52.48
CA THR A 732 22.80 39.27 -53.25
C THR A 732 22.97 39.00 -54.73
N ILE A 733 21.88 39.13 -55.47
CA ILE A 733 21.80 38.93 -56.92
C ILE A 733 21.41 40.26 -57.55
N THR A 734 22.18 40.69 -58.55
CA THR A 734 21.81 41.86 -59.37
C THR A 734 21.68 41.47 -60.83
N HIS A 735 20.73 42.08 -61.52
CA HIS A 735 20.52 41.87 -62.96
C HIS A 735 19.81 43.09 -63.56
N LEU A 736 20.42 43.76 -64.54
CA LEU A 736 19.84 44.99 -65.12
C LEU A 736 18.49 44.75 -65.81
N GLU A 737 18.32 43.60 -66.47
CA GLU A 737 17.07 43.20 -67.14
C GLU A 737 16.27 42.12 -66.38
N PHE A 738 16.22 42.23 -65.05
CA PHE A 738 15.68 41.17 -64.17
C PHE A 738 14.24 40.71 -64.52
N SER A 739 13.38 41.61 -65.01
CA SER A 739 11.96 41.31 -65.23
C SER A 739 11.72 40.16 -66.21
N ASN A 740 12.54 40.09 -67.27
CA ASN A 740 12.37 39.12 -68.36
C ASN A 740 13.50 38.09 -68.44
N ARG A 741 14.65 38.37 -67.83
CA ARG A 741 15.89 37.60 -68.03
C ARG A 741 16.51 37.01 -66.77
N LEU A 742 15.88 37.23 -65.61
CA LEU A 742 16.24 36.58 -64.36
C LEU A 742 15.10 35.67 -63.89
N GLN A 743 15.45 34.43 -63.55
CA GLN A 743 14.56 33.45 -62.93
C GLN A 743 15.16 33.00 -61.61
N LEU A 744 14.40 33.06 -60.53
CA LEU A 744 14.74 32.47 -59.23
C LEU A 744 13.58 31.54 -58.87
N ILE A 745 13.84 30.26 -58.69
CA ILE A 745 12.80 29.27 -58.42
C ILE A 745 13.24 28.32 -57.31
N ASN A 746 12.31 27.99 -56.42
CA ASN A 746 12.45 26.84 -55.54
C ASN A 746 12.08 25.59 -56.35
N THR A 747 13.02 24.69 -56.59
CA THR A 747 12.82 23.55 -57.50
C THR A 747 11.98 22.44 -56.90
N GLU A 748 11.84 22.39 -55.57
CA GLU A 748 11.01 21.39 -54.88
C GLU A 748 9.52 21.66 -55.07
N ASN A 749 9.11 22.92 -54.94
CA ASN A 749 7.70 23.31 -54.98
C ASN A 749 7.33 24.22 -56.16
N GLN A 750 8.29 24.51 -57.04
CA GLN A 750 8.15 25.34 -58.25
C GLN A 750 7.71 26.79 -57.96
N THR A 751 7.89 27.27 -56.73
CA THR A 751 7.57 28.65 -56.36
C THR A 751 8.61 29.61 -56.95
N GLU A 752 8.16 30.61 -57.71
CA GLU A 752 9.03 31.71 -58.15
C GLU A 752 9.31 32.65 -56.98
N LEU A 753 10.59 32.96 -56.77
CA LEU A 753 11.03 33.91 -55.75
C LEU A 753 10.91 35.33 -56.29
N GLU A 754 10.71 36.30 -55.39
CA GLU A 754 10.62 37.69 -55.79
C GLU A 754 11.94 38.17 -56.43
N LYS A 755 11.84 38.90 -57.54
CA LYS A 755 13.01 39.38 -58.29
C LYS A 755 13.00 40.89 -58.40
N GLY A 756 14.20 41.46 -58.44
CA GLY A 756 14.43 42.90 -58.56
C GLY A 756 15.73 43.17 -59.31
N SER A 757 15.99 44.44 -59.61
CA SER A 757 17.29 44.86 -60.18
C SER A 757 18.46 44.52 -59.25
N SER A 758 18.18 44.50 -57.94
CA SER A 758 18.99 43.90 -56.88
C SER A 758 18.04 43.21 -55.92
N VAL A 759 18.32 41.96 -55.55
CA VAL A 759 17.57 41.22 -54.53
C VAL A 759 18.54 40.51 -53.61
N THR A 760 18.23 40.52 -52.32
CA THR A 760 19.06 39.90 -51.29
C THR A 760 18.26 38.88 -50.51
N TYR A 761 18.88 37.71 -50.30
CA TYR A 761 18.34 36.61 -49.52
C TYR A 761 19.28 36.26 -48.38
N GLN A 762 18.73 35.91 -47.24
CA GLN A 762 19.43 35.25 -46.16
C GLN A 762 19.08 33.76 -46.17
N VAL A 763 20.09 32.90 -46.12
CA VAL A 763 19.92 31.46 -45.89
C VAL A 763 19.43 31.27 -44.47
N ILE A 764 18.32 30.57 -44.31
CA ILE A 764 17.78 30.15 -43.02
C ILE A 764 17.67 28.62 -43.00
N ASP A 765 17.46 28.04 -41.82
CA ASP A 765 17.13 26.62 -41.70
C ASP A 765 15.94 26.24 -42.61
N GLY A 766 16.24 25.44 -43.64
CA GLY A 766 15.28 24.95 -44.63
C GLY A 766 14.66 26.01 -45.54
N GLY A 767 15.35 27.12 -45.85
CA GLY A 767 14.82 28.09 -46.81
C GLY A 767 15.66 29.36 -47.07
N LEU A 768 15.09 30.27 -47.85
CA LEU A 768 15.64 31.60 -48.17
C LEU A 768 14.68 32.71 -47.72
N LYS A 769 15.14 33.62 -46.86
CA LYS A 769 14.38 34.81 -46.43
C LYS A 769 14.81 36.04 -47.20
N LYS A 770 13.88 36.73 -47.86
CA LYS A 770 14.18 37.99 -48.55
C LYS A 770 14.55 39.09 -47.54
N LEU A 771 15.60 39.86 -47.85
CA LEU A 771 16.01 41.07 -47.13
C LEU A 771 15.61 42.34 -47.89
N ASP A 772 15.76 43.50 -47.24
CA ASP A 772 15.52 44.82 -47.84
C ASP A 772 16.59 45.22 -48.85
#